data_AF-A0AAV3T5Z0-F1
#
_entry.id   AF-A0AAV3T5Z0-F1
#
_cell.length_a   1.000
_cell.length_b   1.000
_cell.length_c   1.000
_cell.angle_alpha   90.00
_cell.angle_beta   90.00
_cell.angle_gamma   90.00
#
_symmetry.space_group_name_H-M   'P 1'
#
loop_
_entity.id
_entity.type
_entity.pdbx_description
1 polymer ?
#
loop_
_entity_poly.entity_id
_entity_poly.type
_entity_poly.pdbx_seq_one_letter_code
_entity_poly.pdbx_strand_id
1 'polypeptide(L)'
;MTDPASRVGFVTSGDPTPEQRAAIEWCAETGATVEALSLSGVASGEVDLADCDVLWWHADESVADEPALERAADPIGDYVDAGGGLLLSLRAQEAVSALGIDPVAPDATGVDHPETTIGLLCKSLYDDYSAFEGFDDLRVPTRSVDGPQPYARYDDVLPERGDVLASTIRDADDVPHQPALIGWSVGDGGVAGLGTALTFAGDTTETCERNRTRLLENLLSTLAADAGAFVDGRPKDADALSAMRSRLSDDPNRPQYHVSPPANWLNDPNGLIHWDGQFHVFYQYNPGGPYHDTIHWGHAVSDDLVHWRDEPVALTPSPDGPDRDGCWSGCAFDNDGEATILYTGGRGDEQLPCLATAADQSLRGWEKSSATPVISDLPEAPPLRSTDDWVAEFRDHNVWYENGRWHQLIGSGVESGGGTALLYTAGDDLTDWRYEGPILTGDPERDGAMWECPELLDLGEKRLLHISNYEEVRYYLGEYADGEFDVETTGLLDHGDFYAPQSMRTDDGRWLTWGWCWEARDESAQWDAGWSGTLSLPRRVELDDDGRLRQRPAAELAELRERRLHEGGVELTDERRELGRGRSIELRAEIRLEDADEFSITVCESADGDERTPIRYTRDSHVEVDRTESSADPRSTKAPERMSVSPVDGPLELTAYLDGSVLELFVNERHCLTTRIYPTAADADRLSVAATGGTATVESLDVWELGSAWEHDERAASAVEPAEE
;
A
#
# COMPACT_ATOMS: atom_id res chain seq x y z
N MET A 1 -31.36 -2.10 10.27
CA MET A 1 -32.44 -1.43 9.51
C MET A 1 -32.69 -0.04 10.07
N THR A 2 -32.00 0.93 9.50
CA THR A 2 -32.33 2.36 9.59
C THR A 2 -33.70 2.62 8.94
N ASP A 3 -34.43 3.64 9.41
CA ASP A 3 -35.70 4.00 8.78
C ASP A 3 -35.43 4.52 7.35
N PRO A 4 -36.22 4.12 6.34
CA PRO A 4 -36.01 4.54 4.96
C PRO A 4 -36.21 6.05 4.80
N ALA A 5 -35.42 6.69 3.94
CA ALA A 5 -35.59 8.10 3.58
C ALA A 5 -37.04 8.35 3.14
N SER A 6 -37.74 9.23 3.85
CA SER A 6 -39.17 9.46 3.65
C SER A 6 -39.46 10.60 2.67
N ARG A 7 -38.53 11.56 2.57
CA ARG A 7 -38.59 12.75 1.72
C ARG A 7 -37.25 12.99 1.01
N VAL A 8 -37.24 12.82 -0.31
CA VAL A 8 -36.04 13.03 -1.16
C VAL A 8 -36.20 14.31 -1.98
N GLY A 9 -35.31 15.26 -1.77
CA GLY A 9 -35.19 16.46 -2.61
C GLY A 9 -34.35 16.15 -3.85
N PHE A 10 -34.98 15.95 -5.00
CA PHE A 10 -34.31 15.60 -6.24
C PHE A 10 -33.89 16.85 -7.00
N VAL A 11 -32.58 17.15 -7.03
CA VAL A 11 -32.03 18.38 -7.61
C VAL A 11 -31.90 18.29 -9.13
N THR A 12 -32.38 19.30 -9.85
CA THR A 12 -32.25 19.39 -11.32
C THR A 12 -31.80 20.77 -11.80
N SER A 13 -30.93 20.85 -12.81
CA SER A 13 -30.53 22.13 -13.42
C SER A 13 -31.63 22.77 -14.28
N GLY A 14 -32.66 22.00 -14.65
CA GLY A 14 -33.78 22.43 -15.50
C GLY A 14 -34.88 21.38 -15.57
N ASP A 15 -35.56 21.32 -16.72
CA ASP A 15 -36.55 20.25 -16.99
C ASP A 15 -35.84 18.88 -16.96
N PRO A 16 -36.33 17.89 -16.20
CA PRO A 16 -35.64 16.61 -16.07
C PRO A 16 -35.46 15.88 -17.41
N THR A 17 -34.25 15.36 -17.64
CA THR A 17 -33.92 14.49 -18.79
C THR A 17 -34.71 13.18 -18.72
N PRO A 18 -34.78 12.38 -19.80
CA PRO A 18 -35.41 11.06 -19.75
C PRO A 18 -34.82 10.15 -18.65
N GLU A 19 -33.50 10.22 -18.46
CA GLU A 19 -32.79 9.50 -17.40
C GLU A 19 -33.21 9.98 -16.01
N GLN A 20 -33.17 11.29 -15.75
CA GLN A 20 -33.61 11.86 -14.48
C GLN A 20 -35.09 11.57 -14.17
N ARG A 21 -35.97 11.56 -15.17
CA ARG A 21 -37.38 11.16 -14.97
C ARG A 21 -37.52 9.71 -14.55
N ALA A 22 -36.75 8.81 -15.17
CA ALA A 22 -36.75 7.40 -14.79
C ALA A 22 -36.22 7.20 -13.36
N ALA A 23 -35.18 7.95 -12.96
CA ALA A 23 -34.67 7.97 -11.59
C ALA A 23 -35.70 8.49 -10.57
N ILE A 24 -36.41 9.58 -10.89
CA ILE A 24 -37.49 10.13 -10.06
C ILE A 24 -38.65 9.15 -9.91
N GLU A 25 -39.06 8.52 -11.02
CA GLU A 25 -40.14 7.52 -11.02
C GLU A 25 -39.75 6.31 -10.17
N TRP A 26 -38.54 5.77 -10.35
CA TRP A 26 -38.00 4.70 -9.51
C TRP A 26 -38.01 5.08 -8.02
N CYS A 27 -37.55 6.27 -7.67
CA CYS A 27 -37.49 6.73 -6.28
C CYS A 27 -38.88 6.87 -5.65
N ALA A 28 -39.88 7.30 -6.43
CA ALA A 28 -41.25 7.35 -5.96
C ALA A 28 -41.86 5.94 -5.76
N GLU A 29 -41.44 4.96 -6.58
CA GLU A 29 -41.89 3.57 -6.48
C GLU A 29 -41.36 2.83 -5.25
N THR A 30 -40.21 3.24 -4.70
CA THR A 30 -39.70 2.72 -3.41
C THR A 30 -40.50 3.22 -2.20
N GLY A 31 -41.41 4.17 -2.40
CA GLY A 31 -42.32 4.70 -1.38
C GLY A 31 -41.89 6.04 -0.78
N ALA A 32 -40.78 6.63 -1.23
CA ALA A 32 -40.34 7.95 -0.82
C ALA A 32 -41.24 9.05 -1.43
N THR A 33 -41.42 10.15 -0.70
CA THR A 33 -41.98 11.38 -1.28
C THR A 33 -40.87 12.13 -1.99
N VAL A 34 -40.93 12.20 -3.33
CA VAL A 34 -39.92 12.87 -4.14
C VAL A 34 -40.37 14.27 -4.53
N GLU A 35 -39.58 15.28 -4.20
CA GLU A 35 -39.80 16.67 -4.60
C GLU A 35 -38.72 17.10 -5.58
N ALA A 36 -39.10 17.53 -6.79
CA ALA A 36 -38.13 18.02 -7.77
C ALA A 36 -37.75 19.48 -7.44
N LEU A 37 -36.48 19.70 -7.11
CA LEU A 37 -35.93 20.98 -6.69
C LEU A 37 -35.05 21.53 -7.81
N SER A 38 -35.48 22.63 -8.45
CA SER A 38 -34.61 23.27 -9.45
C SER A 38 -33.40 23.91 -8.77
N LEU A 39 -32.20 23.73 -9.32
CA LEU A 39 -30.94 24.31 -8.83
C LEU A 39 -31.03 25.84 -8.73
N SER A 40 -31.74 26.48 -9.66
CA SER A 40 -32.02 27.92 -9.61
C SER A 40 -32.94 28.33 -8.44
N GLY A 41 -33.89 27.47 -8.07
CA GLY A 41 -34.76 27.66 -6.90
C GLY A 41 -33.99 27.52 -5.60
N VAL A 42 -33.08 26.54 -5.51
CA VAL A 42 -32.13 26.39 -4.39
C VAL A 42 -31.24 27.63 -4.28
N ALA A 43 -30.62 28.04 -5.39
CA ALA A 43 -29.75 29.22 -5.46
C ALA A 43 -30.43 30.55 -5.12
N SER A 44 -31.77 30.63 -5.21
CA SER A 44 -32.55 31.83 -4.89
C SER A 44 -33.21 31.78 -3.52
N GLY A 45 -33.10 30.66 -2.79
CA GLY A 45 -33.79 30.42 -1.53
C GLY A 45 -35.31 30.30 -1.66
N GLU A 46 -35.80 29.95 -2.86
CA GLU A 46 -37.22 29.68 -3.10
C GLU A 46 -37.66 28.32 -2.53
N VAL A 47 -36.69 27.43 -2.28
CA VAL A 47 -36.86 26.09 -1.74
C VAL A 47 -36.26 26.04 -0.33
N ASP A 48 -36.96 25.42 0.61
CA ASP A 48 -36.45 25.12 1.96
C ASP A 48 -35.88 23.70 1.98
N LEU A 49 -34.55 23.57 2.07
CA LEU A 49 -33.88 22.27 2.07
C LEU A 49 -34.05 21.52 3.40
N ALA A 50 -34.42 22.21 4.48
CA ALA A 50 -34.59 21.59 5.81
C ALA A 50 -35.79 20.62 5.89
N ASP A 51 -36.67 20.65 4.88
CA ASP A 51 -37.81 19.75 4.74
C ASP A 51 -37.45 18.44 4.03
N CYS A 52 -36.21 18.28 3.56
CA CYS A 52 -35.72 17.06 2.92
C CYS A 52 -34.93 16.20 3.92
N ASP A 53 -35.13 14.89 3.89
CA ASP A 53 -34.28 13.95 4.65
C ASP A 53 -32.93 13.78 3.94
N VAL A 54 -32.96 13.72 2.60
CA VAL A 54 -31.79 13.59 1.72
C VAL A 54 -32.00 14.44 0.47
N LEU A 55 -30.92 15.09 0.02
CA LEU A 55 -30.83 15.67 -1.32
C LEU A 55 -30.19 14.65 -2.25
N TRP A 56 -30.77 14.45 -3.43
CA TRP A 56 -30.19 13.63 -4.47
C TRP A 56 -30.08 14.45 -5.76
N TRP A 57 -28.84 14.70 -6.19
CA TRP A 57 -28.56 15.24 -7.50
C TRP A 57 -28.03 14.14 -8.42
N HIS A 58 -28.84 13.79 -9.43
CA HIS A 58 -28.50 12.84 -10.47
C HIS A 58 -28.38 13.57 -11.82
N ALA A 59 -27.28 13.43 -12.54
CA ALA A 59 -27.09 14.12 -13.82
C ALA A 59 -26.44 13.23 -14.88
N ASP A 60 -27.11 13.08 -16.03
CA ASP A 60 -26.60 12.42 -17.23
C ASP A 60 -25.82 13.36 -18.17
N GLU A 61 -25.91 14.67 -17.92
CA GLU A 61 -25.19 15.73 -18.63
C GLU A 61 -24.21 16.44 -17.67
N SER A 62 -23.17 17.07 -18.21
CA SER A 62 -22.18 17.80 -17.41
C SER A 62 -22.83 18.93 -16.62
N VAL A 63 -22.40 19.09 -15.36
CA VAL A 63 -22.86 20.16 -14.46
C VAL A 63 -21.77 21.16 -14.11
N ALA A 64 -20.53 20.95 -14.57
CA ALA A 64 -19.37 21.79 -14.26
C ALA A 64 -19.58 23.28 -14.59
N ASP A 65 -20.31 23.59 -15.66
CA ASP A 65 -20.55 24.96 -16.14
C ASP A 65 -21.92 25.54 -15.73
N GLU A 66 -22.62 24.92 -14.77
CA GLU A 66 -23.97 25.34 -14.40
C GLU A 66 -24.00 26.72 -13.74
N PRO A 67 -24.64 27.75 -14.35
CA PRO A 67 -24.58 29.13 -13.83
C PRO A 67 -25.27 29.36 -12.48
N ALA A 68 -26.06 28.38 -12.02
CA ALA A 68 -26.69 28.41 -10.71
C ALA A 68 -25.87 27.68 -9.64
N LEU A 69 -24.90 26.84 -10.02
CA LEU A 69 -24.13 25.99 -9.11
C LEU A 69 -23.37 26.81 -8.07
N GLU A 70 -22.58 27.81 -8.50
CA GLU A 70 -21.84 28.69 -7.57
C GLU A 70 -22.75 29.36 -6.53
N ARG A 71 -24.00 29.66 -6.90
CA ARG A 71 -24.98 30.30 -6.00
C ARG A 71 -25.77 29.30 -5.16
N ALA A 72 -25.83 28.04 -5.59
CA ALA A 72 -26.44 26.94 -4.85
C ALA A 72 -25.45 26.29 -3.87
N ALA A 73 -24.14 26.56 -4.00
CA ALA A 73 -23.09 26.05 -3.12
C ALA A 73 -23.36 26.38 -1.65
N ASP A 74 -23.57 27.66 -1.29
CA ASP A 74 -23.82 28.03 0.10
C ASP A 74 -25.10 27.37 0.68
N PRO A 75 -26.27 27.40 0.02
CA PRO A 75 -27.46 26.72 0.54
C PRO A 75 -27.31 25.20 0.71
N ILE A 76 -26.65 24.53 -0.25
CA ILE A 76 -26.42 23.07 -0.18
C ILE A 76 -25.40 22.77 0.92
N GLY A 77 -24.32 23.55 1.00
CA GLY A 77 -23.30 23.46 2.04
C GLY A 77 -23.91 23.63 3.44
N ASP A 78 -24.71 24.69 3.65
CA ASP A 78 -25.42 24.94 4.92
C ASP A 78 -26.34 23.77 5.31
N TYR A 79 -26.99 23.13 4.33
CA TYR A 79 -27.83 21.96 4.57
C TYR A 79 -27.01 20.74 5.01
N VAL A 80 -25.90 20.45 4.32
CA VAL A 80 -25.04 19.32 4.68
C VAL A 80 -24.34 19.58 6.01
N ASP A 81 -23.77 20.76 6.22
CA ASP A 81 -23.11 21.14 7.47
C ASP A 81 -24.04 20.99 8.69
N ALA A 82 -25.36 21.16 8.51
CA ALA A 82 -26.38 20.98 9.53
C ALA A 82 -26.83 19.52 9.76
N GLY A 83 -26.14 18.54 9.18
CA GLY A 83 -26.44 17.12 9.32
C GLY A 83 -27.23 16.52 8.15
N GLY A 84 -27.46 17.27 7.08
CA GLY A 84 -28.18 16.78 5.90
C GLY A 84 -27.36 15.80 5.06
N GLY A 85 -28.04 14.81 4.48
CA GLY A 85 -27.42 13.87 3.53
C GLY A 85 -27.50 14.34 2.07
N LEU A 86 -26.41 14.21 1.32
CA LEU A 86 -26.33 14.52 -0.12
C LEU A 86 -25.82 13.33 -0.94
N LEU A 87 -26.59 12.90 -1.93
CA LEU A 87 -26.15 11.95 -2.96
C LEU A 87 -25.88 12.69 -4.27
N LEU A 88 -24.66 12.61 -4.76
CA LEU A 88 -24.27 13.05 -6.10
C LEU A 88 -24.07 11.80 -6.97
N SER A 89 -24.81 11.65 -8.07
CA SER A 89 -24.60 10.51 -8.97
C SER A 89 -24.44 10.86 -10.44
N LEU A 90 -23.66 10.01 -11.12
CA LEU A 90 -23.15 10.21 -12.47
C LEU A 90 -22.39 11.55 -12.57
N ARG A 91 -22.75 12.40 -13.53
CA ARG A 91 -22.07 13.68 -13.81
C ARG A 91 -22.28 14.70 -12.70
N ALA A 92 -23.23 14.52 -11.78
CA ALA A 92 -23.42 15.43 -10.65
C ALA A 92 -22.19 15.47 -9.72
N GLN A 93 -21.36 14.43 -9.73
CA GLN A 93 -20.10 14.39 -8.99
C GLN A 93 -19.08 15.44 -9.46
N GLU A 94 -19.22 16.01 -10.65
CA GLU A 94 -18.40 17.16 -11.10
C GLU A 94 -18.55 18.38 -10.17
N ALA A 95 -19.66 18.48 -9.44
CA ALA A 95 -19.98 19.62 -8.61
C ALA A 95 -19.23 19.64 -7.27
N VAL A 96 -18.52 18.58 -6.87
CA VAL A 96 -17.92 18.46 -5.52
C VAL A 96 -17.04 19.64 -5.12
N SER A 97 -16.20 20.14 -6.05
CA SER A 97 -15.31 21.28 -5.79
C SER A 97 -16.06 22.60 -5.73
N ALA A 98 -17.01 22.81 -6.65
CA ALA A 98 -17.85 24.00 -6.65
C ALA A 98 -18.79 24.09 -5.42
N LEU A 99 -19.18 22.94 -4.86
CA LEU A 99 -19.97 22.84 -3.63
C LEU A 99 -19.11 22.92 -2.35
N GLY A 100 -17.78 22.97 -2.46
CA GLY A 100 -16.88 23.03 -1.31
C GLY A 100 -16.72 21.71 -0.54
N ILE A 101 -17.21 20.60 -1.08
CA ILE A 101 -17.17 19.26 -0.47
C ILE A 101 -15.72 18.75 -0.47
N ASP A 102 -15.11 18.72 -1.64
CA ASP A 102 -13.71 18.32 -1.84
C ASP A 102 -13.03 19.30 -2.79
N PRO A 103 -11.83 19.81 -2.48
CA PRO A 103 -11.12 20.70 -3.40
C PRO A 103 -10.78 20.02 -4.72
N VAL A 104 -10.62 18.69 -4.75
CA VAL A 104 -10.30 17.91 -5.94
C VAL A 104 -11.59 17.40 -6.59
N ALA A 105 -11.82 17.81 -7.84
CA ALA A 105 -12.92 17.30 -8.66
C ALA A 105 -12.51 16.03 -9.44
N PRO A 106 -13.47 15.20 -9.89
CA PRO A 106 -13.19 14.09 -10.79
C PRO A 106 -12.43 14.54 -12.03
N ASP A 107 -11.32 13.88 -12.34
CA ASP A 107 -10.44 14.20 -13.47
C ASP A 107 -10.81 13.45 -14.76
N ALA A 108 -11.64 12.41 -14.68
CA ALA A 108 -12.19 11.70 -15.82
C ALA A 108 -13.72 11.85 -15.90
N THR A 109 -14.22 12.57 -16.90
CA THR A 109 -15.66 12.77 -17.11
C THR A 109 -16.07 12.51 -18.56
N GLY A 110 -17.22 11.89 -18.78
CA GLY A 110 -17.60 11.51 -20.12
C GLY A 110 -18.89 10.71 -20.23
N VAL A 111 -18.99 9.97 -21.34
CA VAL A 111 -20.03 8.99 -21.61
C VAL A 111 -19.34 7.75 -22.16
N ASP A 112 -19.43 6.65 -21.42
CA ASP A 112 -18.99 5.33 -21.84
C ASP A 112 -20.05 4.67 -22.72
N HIS A 113 -19.59 3.77 -23.59
CA HIS A 113 -20.43 2.82 -24.32
C HIS A 113 -19.96 1.41 -23.98
N PRO A 114 -20.29 0.92 -22.77
CA PRO A 114 -19.71 -0.31 -22.28
C PRO A 114 -20.17 -1.51 -23.10
N GLU A 115 -19.23 -2.39 -23.44
CA GLU A 115 -19.53 -3.67 -24.08
C GLU A 115 -19.79 -4.78 -23.04
N THR A 116 -19.62 -4.45 -21.76
CA THR A 116 -19.65 -5.35 -20.60
C THR A 116 -20.57 -4.81 -19.51
N THR A 117 -20.96 -5.66 -18.56
CA THR A 117 -21.66 -5.26 -17.34
C THR A 117 -20.74 -4.38 -16.51
N ILE A 118 -21.25 -3.32 -15.90
CA ILE A 118 -20.50 -2.46 -14.98
C ILE A 118 -21.14 -2.55 -13.60
N GLY A 119 -20.31 -2.45 -12.57
CA GLY A 119 -20.77 -2.42 -11.19
C GLY A 119 -19.74 -1.85 -10.24
N LEU A 120 -19.95 -2.14 -8.97
CA LEU A 120 -19.05 -1.78 -7.88
C LEU A 120 -18.16 -2.94 -7.50
N LEU A 121 -16.89 -2.62 -7.28
CA LEU A 121 -15.92 -3.43 -6.57
C LEU A 121 -15.82 -2.86 -5.15
N CYS A 122 -16.58 -3.42 -4.20
CA CYS A 122 -16.67 -2.91 -2.83
C CYS A 122 -15.42 -3.27 -2.05
N LYS A 123 -14.87 -2.35 -1.25
CA LYS A 123 -13.71 -2.68 -0.40
C LYS A 123 -14.16 -3.55 0.76
N SER A 124 -13.47 -4.66 0.99
CA SER A 124 -13.71 -5.52 2.18
C SER A 124 -13.58 -4.74 3.48
N LEU A 125 -12.71 -3.74 3.51
CA LEU A 125 -12.57 -2.85 4.65
C LEU A 125 -13.91 -2.20 5.07
N TYR A 126 -14.87 -2.04 4.17
CA TYR A 126 -16.13 -1.34 4.40
C TYR A 126 -17.36 -2.22 4.10
N ASP A 127 -17.21 -3.53 3.97
CA ASP A 127 -18.29 -4.42 3.52
C ASP A 127 -19.45 -4.55 4.53
N ASP A 128 -19.20 -4.24 5.80
CA ASP A 128 -20.18 -4.13 6.88
C ASP A 128 -20.92 -2.78 6.92
N TYR A 129 -20.52 -1.78 6.11
CA TYR A 129 -21.21 -0.49 6.06
C TYR A 129 -22.63 -0.70 5.56
N SER A 130 -23.57 0.06 6.12
CA SER A 130 -24.99 -0.05 5.76
C SER A 130 -25.25 0.18 4.28
N ALA A 131 -24.39 0.95 3.57
CA ALA A 131 -24.42 1.10 2.12
C ALA A 131 -24.38 -0.26 1.38
N PHE A 132 -23.67 -1.25 1.94
CA PHE A 132 -23.48 -2.57 1.36
C PHE A 132 -24.31 -3.67 2.05
N GLU A 133 -25.19 -3.31 3.00
CA GLU A 133 -26.04 -4.27 3.71
C GLU A 133 -26.83 -5.15 2.72
N GLY A 134 -26.68 -6.47 2.87
CA GLY A 134 -27.36 -7.47 2.06
C GLY A 134 -26.67 -7.83 0.74
N PHE A 135 -25.42 -7.41 0.51
CA PHE A 135 -24.56 -8.04 -0.50
C PHE A 135 -23.70 -9.13 0.15
N ASP A 136 -23.61 -10.29 -0.50
CA ASP A 136 -22.80 -11.43 -0.03
C ASP A 136 -21.43 -11.51 -0.75
N ASP A 137 -21.15 -10.56 -1.64
CA ASP A 137 -19.96 -10.51 -2.51
C ASP A 137 -19.51 -9.06 -2.65
N LEU A 138 -18.20 -8.85 -2.80
CA LEU A 138 -17.59 -7.55 -3.06
C LEU A 138 -17.81 -7.07 -4.50
N ARG A 139 -18.04 -7.97 -5.46
CA ARG A 139 -18.38 -7.61 -6.84
C ARG A 139 -19.90 -7.48 -7.01
N VAL A 140 -20.36 -6.24 -7.12
CA VAL A 140 -21.79 -5.90 -7.20
C VAL A 140 -22.13 -5.31 -8.58
N PRO A 141 -22.57 -6.13 -9.56
CA PRO A 141 -23.00 -5.62 -10.86
C PRO A 141 -24.30 -4.82 -10.71
N THR A 142 -24.28 -3.55 -11.14
CA THR A 142 -25.43 -2.63 -11.04
C THR A 142 -25.97 -2.20 -12.39
N ARG A 143 -25.23 -2.45 -13.48
CA ARG A 143 -25.59 -2.00 -14.83
C ARG A 143 -25.18 -3.00 -15.93
N SER A 144 -26.11 -3.33 -16.82
CA SER A 144 -25.85 -4.18 -18.00
C SER A 144 -25.36 -3.38 -19.24
N VAL A 145 -24.99 -4.08 -20.32
CA VAL A 145 -24.36 -3.59 -21.57
C VAL A 145 -25.16 -2.54 -22.39
N ASP A 146 -26.41 -2.20 -22.05
CA ASP A 146 -27.29 -1.48 -22.97
C ASP A 146 -27.20 0.06 -22.87
N GLY A 147 -26.69 0.75 -23.89
CA GLY A 147 -26.82 2.20 -24.03
C GLY A 147 -25.65 3.05 -23.48
N PRO A 148 -25.72 4.38 -23.63
CA PRO A 148 -24.70 5.30 -23.12
C PRO A 148 -24.69 5.33 -21.59
N GLN A 149 -23.50 5.42 -21.00
CA GLN A 149 -23.28 5.52 -19.56
C GLN A 149 -22.48 6.78 -19.24
N PRO A 150 -23.14 7.89 -18.86
CA PRO A 150 -22.45 9.06 -18.33
C PRO A 150 -21.59 8.68 -17.11
N TYR A 151 -20.44 9.31 -16.94
CA TYR A 151 -19.61 9.11 -15.75
C TYR A 151 -18.81 10.35 -15.36
N ALA A 152 -18.45 10.41 -14.08
CA ALA A 152 -17.45 11.31 -13.50
C ALA A 152 -16.66 10.54 -12.43
N ARG A 153 -15.38 10.24 -12.68
CA ARG A 153 -14.54 9.34 -11.87
C ARG A 153 -13.19 9.99 -11.55
N TYR A 154 -12.55 9.47 -10.51
CA TYR A 154 -11.18 9.80 -10.14
C TYR A 154 -10.27 8.74 -10.74
N ASP A 155 -9.58 9.02 -11.84
CA ASP A 155 -8.73 8.03 -12.53
C ASP A 155 -7.24 8.29 -12.21
N ASP A 156 -6.77 9.54 -12.18
CA ASP A 156 -5.35 9.88 -11.90
C ASP A 156 -5.12 10.53 -10.52
N VAL A 157 -6.13 11.16 -9.92
CA VAL A 157 -5.97 11.92 -8.67
C VAL A 157 -7.11 11.59 -7.74
N LEU A 158 -6.79 11.07 -6.55
CA LEU A 158 -7.82 10.79 -5.54
C LEU A 158 -8.38 12.09 -4.94
N PRO A 159 -9.65 12.08 -4.46
CA PRO A 159 -10.21 13.19 -3.68
C PRO A 159 -9.29 13.54 -2.50
N GLU A 160 -9.19 14.79 -2.06
CA GLU A 160 -8.30 15.13 -0.94
C GLU A 160 -8.89 14.66 0.41
N ARG A 161 -10.21 14.72 0.53
CA ARG A 161 -10.94 14.48 1.79
C ARG A 161 -11.79 13.22 1.76
N GLY A 162 -12.13 12.74 0.57
CA GLY A 162 -13.03 11.60 0.37
C GLY A 162 -12.37 10.24 0.57
N ASP A 163 -13.17 9.29 1.05
CA ASP A 163 -12.83 7.88 1.11
C ASP A 163 -13.34 7.14 -0.13
N VAL A 164 -12.48 6.36 -0.75
CA VAL A 164 -12.89 5.38 -1.76
C VAL A 164 -13.58 4.23 -1.03
N LEU A 165 -14.89 4.08 -1.20
CA LEU A 165 -15.68 2.99 -0.62
C LEU A 165 -15.77 1.79 -1.57
N ALA A 166 -15.84 2.07 -2.87
CA ALA A 166 -15.82 1.07 -3.92
C ALA A 166 -15.15 1.59 -5.20
N SER A 167 -14.49 0.69 -5.92
CA SER A 167 -14.00 0.90 -7.29
C SER A 167 -14.94 0.27 -8.32
N THR A 168 -14.50 0.10 -9.55
CA THR A 168 -15.33 -0.39 -10.66
C THR A 168 -15.07 -1.88 -10.92
N ILE A 169 -16.13 -2.63 -11.25
CA ILE A 169 -15.99 -3.91 -12.00
C ILE A 169 -16.46 -3.73 -13.44
N ARG A 170 -15.84 -4.48 -14.36
CA ARG A 170 -16.28 -4.61 -15.75
C ARG A 170 -16.40 -6.10 -16.09
N ASP A 171 -17.64 -6.60 -16.12
CA ASP A 171 -18.00 -8.02 -16.09
C ASP A 171 -17.36 -8.77 -14.91
N ALA A 172 -16.31 -9.54 -15.18
CA ALA A 172 -15.58 -10.33 -14.20
C ALA A 172 -14.21 -9.71 -13.86
N ASP A 173 -13.85 -8.60 -14.52
CA ASP A 173 -12.59 -7.93 -14.31
C ASP A 173 -12.73 -6.88 -13.21
N ASP A 174 -11.88 -6.98 -12.20
CA ASP A 174 -11.70 -5.96 -11.18
C ASP A 174 -10.94 -4.77 -11.80
N VAL A 175 -11.44 -3.55 -11.62
CA VAL A 175 -10.81 -2.32 -12.15
C VAL A 175 -10.56 -1.36 -10.98
N PRO A 176 -9.59 -1.69 -10.10
CA PRO A 176 -9.43 -1.03 -8.80
C PRO A 176 -9.01 0.45 -8.91
N HIS A 177 -8.26 0.81 -9.97
CA HIS A 177 -7.85 2.18 -10.31
C HIS A 177 -8.99 3.06 -10.86
N GLN A 178 -10.23 2.56 -10.90
CA GLN A 178 -11.41 3.37 -11.25
C GLN A 178 -12.37 3.47 -10.06
N PRO A 179 -12.04 4.28 -9.02
CA PRO A 179 -12.95 4.67 -7.95
C PRO A 179 -14.35 5.03 -8.46
N ALA A 180 -15.37 4.37 -7.91
CA ALA A 180 -16.75 4.46 -8.36
C ALA A 180 -17.67 5.09 -7.32
N LEU A 181 -17.48 4.75 -6.04
CA LEU A 181 -18.25 5.27 -4.91
C LEU A 181 -17.31 5.90 -3.90
N ILE A 182 -17.49 7.20 -3.66
CA ILE A 182 -16.73 7.99 -2.70
C ILE A 182 -17.65 8.50 -1.59
N GLY A 183 -17.16 8.50 -0.36
CA GLY A 183 -17.84 9.08 0.80
C GLY A 183 -17.09 10.29 1.35
N TRP A 184 -17.82 11.31 1.80
CA TRP A 184 -17.28 12.46 2.53
C TRP A 184 -18.11 12.80 3.75
N SER A 185 -17.46 13.27 4.81
CA SER A 185 -18.09 13.97 5.93
C SER A 185 -17.87 15.48 5.78
N VAL A 186 -18.94 16.26 5.85
CA VAL A 186 -18.93 17.72 5.69
C VAL A 186 -19.75 18.32 6.83
N GLY A 187 -19.07 18.99 7.77
CA GLY A 187 -19.69 19.45 9.01
C GLY A 187 -20.24 18.26 9.81
N ASP A 188 -21.53 18.33 10.18
CA ASP A 188 -22.23 17.22 10.84
C ASP A 188 -22.93 16.27 9.83
N GLY A 189 -22.85 16.54 8.52
CA GLY A 189 -23.51 15.79 7.46
C GLY A 189 -22.59 14.90 6.63
N GLY A 190 -23.19 14.23 5.65
CA GLY A 190 -22.55 13.20 4.83
C GLY A 190 -22.89 13.35 3.36
N VAL A 191 -21.90 13.05 2.52
CA VAL A 191 -22.03 13.07 1.06
C VAL A 191 -21.58 11.74 0.48
N ALA A 192 -22.37 11.19 -0.45
CA ALA A 192 -21.97 10.05 -1.27
C ALA A 192 -21.87 10.48 -2.74
N GLY A 193 -20.78 10.13 -3.41
CA GLY A 193 -20.53 10.35 -4.82
C GLY A 193 -20.50 9.02 -5.56
N LEU A 194 -21.51 8.74 -6.37
CA LEU A 194 -21.58 7.53 -7.21
C LEU A 194 -21.47 7.92 -8.68
N GLY A 195 -20.23 8.05 -9.13
CA GLY A 195 -19.89 8.68 -10.40
C GLY A 195 -20.12 7.83 -11.64
N THR A 196 -20.50 6.56 -11.49
CA THR A 196 -20.67 5.61 -12.60
C THR A 196 -21.68 4.52 -12.25
N ALA A 197 -21.98 3.64 -13.21
CA ALA A 197 -22.75 2.40 -13.04
C ALA A 197 -24.18 2.56 -12.48
N LEU A 198 -24.78 3.75 -12.64
CA LEU A 198 -26.08 4.07 -12.07
C LEU A 198 -27.00 4.76 -13.09
N THR A 199 -27.53 4.01 -14.07
CA THR A 199 -28.58 4.54 -14.97
C THR A 199 -29.90 3.80 -14.80
N PHE A 200 -31.01 4.47 -15.13
CA PHE A 200 -32.39 4.03 -14.96
C PHE A 200 -33.13 3.88 -16.30
N ALA A 201 -32.84 4.74 -17.27
CA ALA A 201 -33.39 4.61 -18.61
C ALA A 201 -32.68 3.47 -19.37
N GLY A 202 -33.46 2.70 -20.11
CA GLY A 202 -32.98 1.56 -20.89
C GLY A 202 -33.24 0.21 -20.21
N ASP A 203 -32.97 -0.87 -20.92
CA ASP A 203 -33.20 -2.21 -20.40
C ASP A 203 -32.03 -2.63 -19.50
N THR A 204 -32.34 -3.33 -18.42
CA THR A 204 -31.30 -3.97 -17.60
C THR A 204 -31.66 -5.38 -17.17
N THR A 205 -30.67 -6.13 -16.70
CA THR A 205 -30.91 -7.49 -16.19
C THR A 205 -31.53 -7.43 -14.79
N GLU A 206 -32.32 -8.44 -14.44
CA GLU A 206 -32.94 -8.54 -13.10
C GLU A 206 -31.91 -8.47 -11.97
N THR A 207 -30.72 -9.03 -12.16
CA THR A 207 -29.62 -8.95 -11.18
C THR A 207 -29.12 -7.51 -11.01
N CYS A 208 -28.82 -6.83 -12.12
CA CYS A 208 -28.36 -5.44 -12.09
C CYS A 208 -29.42 -4.52 -11.45
N GLU A 209 -30.69 -4.68 -11.83
CA GLU A 209 -31.80 -3.90 -11.28
C GLU A 209 -31.95 -4.10 -9.78
N ARG A 210 -31.91 -5.36 -9.31
CA ARG A 210 -31.99 -5.70 -7.89
C ARG A 210 -30.84 -5.10 -7.10
N ASN A 211 -29.61 -5.24 -7.60
CA ASN A 211 -28.42 -4.73 -6.93
C ASN A 211 -28.40 -3.20 -6.89
N ARG A 212 -28.70 -2.54 -8.02
CA ARG A 212 -28.84 -1.09 -8.12
C ARG A 212 -29.89 -0.57 -7.13
N THR A 213 -31.04 -1.23 -7.06
CA THR A 213 -32.13 -0.85 -6.14
C THR A 213 -31.68 -0.96 -4.69
N ARG A 214 -31.11 -2.10 -4.29
CA ARG A 214 -30.60 -2.31 -2.93
C ARG A 214 -29.55 -1.28 -2.53
N LEU A 215 -28.54 -1.07 -3.38
CA LEU A 215 -27.48 -0.09 -3.14
C LEU A 215 -28.05 1.31 -2.90
N LEU A 216 -28.99 1.75 -3.74
CA LEU A 216 -29.56 3.09 -3.58
C LEU A 216 -30.51 3.23 -2.39
N GLU A 217 -31.32 2.21 -2.10
CA GLU A 217 -32.13 2.19 -0.87
C GLU A 217 -31.24 2.30 0.38
N ASN A 218 -30.12 1.56 0.39
CA ASN A 218 -29.14 1.62 1.46
C ASN A 218 -28.47 2.99 1.56
N LEU A 219 -27.98 3.57 0.45
CA LEU A 219 -27.35 4.88 0.43
C LEU A 219 -28.30 5.99 0.90
N LEU A 220 -29.53 6.02 0.38
CA LEU A 220 -30.53 7.01 0.77
C LEU A 220 -30.93 6.87 2.24
N SER A 221 -31.13 5.64 2.72
CA SER A 221 -31.50 5.40 4.12
C SER A 221 -30.36 5.77 5.07
N THR A 222 -29.11 5.51 4.68
CA THR A 222 -27.96 5.86 5.51
C THR A 222 -27.76 7.37 5.57
N LEU A 223 -27.79 8.05 4.42
CA LEU A 223 -27.73 9.52 4.33
C LEU A 223 -28.85 10.21 5.12
N ALA A 224 -30.03 9.58 5.25
CA ALA A 224 -31.18 10.13 5.97
C ALA A 224 -31.10 9.94 7.50
N ALA A 225 -30.59 8.78 7.95
CA ALA A 225 -30.70 8.37 9.35
C ALA A 225 -29.57 8.92 10.22
N ASP A 226 -28.34 8.85 9.71
CA ASP A 226 -27.14 9.37 10.34
C ASP A 226 -26.11 9.55 9.23
N ALA A 227 -26.01 10.77 8.72
CA ALA A 227 -25.16 11.06 7.59
C ALA A 227 -23.66 10.82 7.89
N GLY A 228 -23.25 10.73 9.17
CA GLY A 228 -21.90 10.35 9.59
C GLY A 228 -21.64 8.84 9.66
N ALA A 229 -22.66 7.98 9.54
CA ALA A 229 -22.56 6.56 9.87
C ALA A 229 -21.76 5.67 8.88
N PHE A 230 -21.29 6.23 7.75
CA PHE A 230 -20.52 5.49 6.73
C PHE A 230 -19.42 6.34 6.09
N VAL A 231 -19.10 7.48 6.72
CA VAL A 231 -18.12 8.44 6.22
C VAL A 231 -17.34 9.00 7.40
N ASP A 232 -16.20 8.39 7.70
CA ASP A 232 -15.22 8.97 8.62
C ASP A 232 -14.34 10.03 7.91
N GLY A 233 -14.46 10.12 6.57
CA GLY A 233 -13.56 10.90 5.74
C GLY A 233 -12.16 10.28 5.73
N ARG A 234 -11.33 10.70 4.76
CA ARG A 234 -9.95 10.19 4.68
C ARG A 234 -9.28 10.26 6.05
N PRO A 235 -8.74 9.14 6.59
CA PRO A 235 -8.13 9.11 7.92
C PRO A 235 -7.12 10.24 8.09
N LYS A 236 -7.32 11.07 9.12
CA LYS A 236 -6.51 12.28 9.33
C LYS A 236 -5.50 12.15 10.46
N ASP A 237 -5.68 11.17 11.32
CA ASP A 237 -4.87 10.95 12.50
C ASP A 237 -4.54 9.46 12.73
N ALA A 238 -3.64 9.24 13.68
CA ALA A 238 -3.16 7.92 14.07
C ALA A 238 -4.28 7.00 14.57
N ASP A 239 -5.28 7.55 15.29
CA ASP A 239 -6.37 6.77 15.87
C ASP A 239 -7.27 6.20 14.77
N ALA A 240 -7.60 7.00 13.76
CA ALA A 240 -8.38 6.54 12.60
C ALA A 240 -7.63 5.46 11.78
N LEU A 241 -6.32 5.62 11.57
CA LEU A 241 -5.49 4.60 10.90
C LEU A 241 -5.41 3.30 11.71
N SER A 242 -5.28 3.39 13.04
CA SER A 242 -5.31 2.24 13.94
C SER A 242 -6.68 1.53 13.92
N ALA A 243 -7.77 2.27 13.80
CA ALA A 243 -9.10 1.70 13.63
C ALA A 243 -9.22 0.90 12.31
N MET A 244 -8.69 1.42 11.19
CA MET A 244 -8.62 0.65 9.93
C MET A 244 -7.80 -0.64 10.09
N ARG A 245 -6.65 -0.56 10.76
CA ARG A 245 -5.82 -1.73 11.09
C ARG A 245 -6.58 -2.78 11.88
N SER A 246 -7.40 -2.35 12.83
CA SER A 246 -8.19 -3.24 13.68
C SER A 246 -9.31 -3.94 12.91
N ARG A 247 -9.90 -3.30 11.89
CA ARG A 247 -10.93 -3.93 11.04
C ARG A 247 -10.40 -5.12 10.22
N LEU A 248 -9.08 -5.21 10.04
CA LEU A 248 -8.41 -6.30 9.31
C LEU A 248 -7.69 -7.29 10.24
N SER A 249 -7.91 -7.24 11.55
CA SER A 249 -7.17 -8.10 12.51
C SER A 249 -7.52 -9.59 12.42
N ASP A 250 -8.70 -9.92 11.89
CA ASP A 250 -9.18 -11.29 11.79
C ASP A 250 -8.59 -12.06 10.60
N ASP A 251 -7.86 -11.40 9.70
CA ASP A 251 -7.13 -12.07 8.61
C ASP A 251 -5.87 -12.75 9.16
N PRO A 252 -5.80 -14.10 9.20
CA PRO A 252 -4.65 -14.82 9.74
C PRO A 252 -3.40 -14.71 8.86
N ASN A 253 -3.54 -14.22 7.62
CA ASN A 253 -2.41 -13.95 6.74
C ASN A 253 -1.81 -12.56 6.98
N ARG A 254 -2.44 -11.70 7.77
CA ARG A 254 -1.94 -10.36 8.02
C ARG A 254 -0.75 -10.37 9.00
N PRO A 255 0.40 -9.80 8.64
CA PRO A 255 1.57 -9.75 9.52
C PRO A 255 1.26 -9.00 10.82
N GLN A 256 1.75 -9.54 11.94
CA GLN A 256 1.56 -9.00 13.27
C GLN A 256 2.77 -8.20 13.75
N TYR A 257 3.97 -8.50 13.26
CA TYR A 257 5.21 -7.85 13.68
C TYR A 257 6.07 -7.25 12.56
N HIS A 258 5.67 -7.39 11.31
CA HIS A 258 6.22 -6.58 10.22
C HIS A 258 5.50 -5.23 10.12
N VAL A 259 6.22 -4.21 9.63
CA VAL A 259 5.60 -2.94 9.29
C VAL A 259 4.73 -3.14 8.05
N SER A 260 3.42 -3.14 8.23
CA SER A 260 2.39 -3.30 7.21
C SER A 260 1.49 -2.06 7.17
N PRO A 261 0.80 -1.77 6.06
CA PRO A 261 -0.11 -0.63 6.04
C PRO A 261 -1.30 -0.88 6.99
N PRO A 262 -1.91 0.19 7.52
CA PRO A 262 -3.13 0.06 8.33
C PRO A 262 -4.24 -0.62 7.53
N ALA A 263 -4.37 -0.29 6.25
CA ALA A 263 -5.11 -1.02 5.22
C ALA A 263 -4.61 -0.53 3.86
N ASN A 264 -5.10 -1.10 2.75
CA ASN A 264 -4.73 -0.72 1.38
C ASN A 264 -3.28 -1.11 1.03
N TRP A 265 -2.59 -0.30 0.21
CA TRP A 265 -1.33 -0.65 -0.41
C TRP A 265 -0.11 -0.07 0.30
N LEU A 266 0.95 -0.86 0.41
CA LEU A 266 2.29 -0.44 0.80
C LEU A 266 3.33 -1.04 -0.16
N ASN A 267 4.30 -0.24 -0.60
CA ASN A 267 5.53 -0.76 -1.22
C ASN A 267 6.79 -0.19 -0.58
N ASP A 268 7.57 0.59 -1.32
CA ASP A 268 8.95 0.94 -0.96
C ASP A 268 9.03 1.61 0.41
N PRO A 269 9.95 1.20 1.31
CA PRO A 269 10.32 2.00 2.46
C PRO A 269 10.93 3.33 1.99
N ASN A 270 10.48 4.42 2.58
CA ASN A 270 10.89 5.78 2.24
C ASN A 270 11.22 6.58 3.50
N GLY A 271 11.97 7.66 3.32
CA GLY A 271 12.22 8.62 4.39
C GLY A 271 12.82 8.05 5.69
N LEU A 272 13.51 6.89 5.67
CA LEU A 272 13.91 6.22 6.89
C LEU A 272 14.90 7.07 7.70
N ILE A 273 14.49 7.54 8.88
CA ILE A 273 15.30 8.43 9.72
C ILE A 273 15.13 8.12 11.20
N HIS A 274 16.24 8.13 11.94
CA HIS A 274 16.22 8.15 13.40
C HIS A 274 16.25 9.61 13.86
N TRP A 275 15.14 10.09 14.43
CA TRP A 275 14.92 11.50 14.70
C TRP A 275 14.38 11.69 16.12
N ASP A 276 14.98 12.62 16.88
CA ASP A 276 14.64 12.90 18.28
C ASP A 276 14.49 11.64 19.16
N GLY A 277 15.35 10.62 18.92
CA GLY A 277 15.35 9.36 19.65
C GLY A 277 14.24 8.37 19.26
N GLN A 278 13.54 8.60 18.14
CA GLN A 278 12.51 7.72 17.59
C GLN A 278 12.89 7.21 16.20
N PHE A 279 12.45 6.01 15.86
CA PHE A 279 12.60 5.41 14.54
C PHE A 279 11.39 5.80 13.68
N HIS A 280 11.62 6.55 12.60
CA HIS A 280 10.57 6.93 11.65
C HIS A 280 10.74 6.11 10.36
N VAL A 281 9.69 5.39 9.99
CA VAL A 281 9.59 4.62 8.75
C VAL A 281 8.46 5.21 7.92
N PHE A 282 8.78 5.88 6.83
CA PHE A 282 7.79 6.23 5.82
C PHE A 282 7.76 5.14 4.76
N TYR A 283 6.74 5.12 3.93
CA TYR A 283 6.60 4.16 2.85
C TYR A 283 5.64 4.66 1.80
N GLN A 284 5.81 4.24 0.55
CA GLN A 284 4.81 4.47 -0.49
C GLN A 284 3.48 3.83 -0.09
N TYR A 285 2.40 4.59 -0.21
CA TYR A 285 1.06 4.24 0.28
C TYR A 285 -0.01 4.64 -0.74
N ASN A 286 -1.00 3.78 -1.02
CA ASN A 286 -2.20 4.19 -1.76
C ASN A 286 -3.44 4.16 -0.86
N PRO A 287 -4.03 5.31 -0.48
CA PRO A 287 -5.25 5.34 0.32
C PRO A 287 -6.50 4.85 -0.44
N GLY A 288 -6.46 4.83 -1.78
CA GLY A 288 -7.57 4.41 -2.62
C GLY A 288 -7.90 2.92 -2.49
N GLY A 289 -6.90 2.06 -2.32
CA GLY A 289 -7.10 0.62 -2.19
C GLY A 289 -5.79 -0.16 -2.24
N PRO A 290 -5.85 -1.50 -2.11
CA PRO A 290 -4.68 -2.37 -2.12
C PRO A 290 -4.13 -2.60 -3.54
N TYR A 291 -3.81 -1.52 -4.25
CA TYR A 291 -3.21 -1.51 -5.59
C TYR A 291 -2.26 -0.30 -5.74
N HIS A 292 -1.28 -0.41 -6.62
CA HIS A 292 -0.39 0.69 -6.97
C HIS A 292 -1.09 1.66 -7.94
N ASP A 293 -1.04 2.97 -7.67
CA ASP A 293 -1.52 4.02 -8.56
C ASP A 293 -1.13 5.42 -8.02
N THR A 294 -2.05 6.09 -7.32
CA THR A 294 -1.90 7.42 -6.73
C THR A 294 -1.10 7.43 -5.42
N ILE A 295 0.21 7.32 -5.55
CA ILE A 295 1.11 7.14 -4.40
C ILE A 295 1.19 8.39 -3.50
N HIS A 296 1.00 8.13 -2.20
CA HIS A 296 1.23 8.99 -1.04
C HIS A 296 2.38 8.41 -0.21
N TRP A 297 2.80 9.09 0.87
CA TRP A 297 3.68 8.50 1.87
C TRP A 297 2.94 8.21 3.18
N GLY A 298 2.82 6.93 3.55
CA GLY A 298 2.42 6.54 4.89
C GLY A 298 3.56 6.72 5.89
N HIS A 299 3.25 6.64 7.18
CA HIS A 299 4.22 6.91 8.25
C HIS A 299 3.95 6.01 9.46
N ALA A 300 4.98 5.27 9.89
CA ALA A 300 5.00 4.53 11.15
C ALA A 300 6.17 5.00 12.02
N VAL A 301 5.95 5.05 13.33
CA VAL A 301 6.96 5.46 14.32
C VAL A 301 7.12 4.40 15.40
N SER A 302 8.34 4.20 15.86
CA SER A 302 8.66 3.34 16.99
C SER A 302 9.66 4.00 17.92
N ASP A 303 9.52 3.75 19.23
CA ASP A 303 10.48 4.19 20.26
C ASP A 303 11.58 3.13 20.51
N ASP A 304 11.35 1.88 20.10
CA ASP A 304 12.17 0.72 20.45
C ASP A 304 12.51 -0.20 19.27
N LEU A 305 12.15 0.20 18.03
CA LEU A 305 12.29 -0.56 16.77
C LEU A 305 11.34 -1.76 16.65
N VAL A 306 10.51 -1.99 17.66
CA VAL A 306 9.69 -3.20 17.80
C VAL A 306 8.22 -2.86 17.79
N HIS A 307 7.77 -1.96 18.64
CA HIS A 307 6.37 -1.56 18.74
C HIS A 307 6.15 -0.31 17.91
N TRP A 308 5.23 -0.40 16.95
CA TRP A 308 4.96 0.64 15.96
C TRP A 308 3.59 1.27 16.20
N ARG A 309 3.50 2.56 15.92
CA ARG A 309 2.26 3.30 15.81
C ARG A 309 2.16 3.96 14.43
N ASP A 310 0.98 3.88 13.84
CA ASP A 310 0.66 4.63 12.63
C ASP A 310 0.65 6.14 12.97
N GLU A 311 1.17 6.96 12.08
CA GLU A 311 1.11 8.42 12.12
C GLU A 311 0.38 8.93 10.86
N PRO A 312 -0.12 10.18 10.84
CA PRO A 312 -0.82 10.73 9.68
C PRO A 312 -0.01 10.57 8.37
N VAL A 313 -0.72 10.42 7.25
CA VAL A 313 -0.13 10.40 5.90
C VAL A 313 0.79 11.63 5.74
N ALA A 314 2.06 11.38 5.46
CA ALA A 314 3.12 12.38 5.48
C ALA A 314 3.14 13.25 4.20
N LEU A 315 2.98 12.62 3.04
CA LEU A 315 2.93 13.30 1.74
C LEU A 315 1.71 12.86 0.93
N THR A 316 1.03 13.83 0.35
CA THR A 316 -0.14 13.65 -0.54
C THR A 316 0.18 14.36 -1.86
N PRO A 317 -0.08 13.77 -3.04
CA PRO A 317 0.05 14.44 -4.34
C PRO A 317 -0.54 15.84 -4.37
N SER A 318 0.15 16.79 -5.00
CA SER A 318 -0.40 18.15 -5.20
C SER A 318 -1.13 18.17 -6.55
N PRO A 319 -2.43 18.49 -6.62
CA PRO A 319 -3.19 18.39 -7.88
C PRO A 319 -2.60 19.17 -9.07
N ASP A 320 -1.96 20.32 -8.79
CA ASP A 320 -1.30 21.16 -9.80
C ASP A 320 0.25 21.06 -9.77
N GLY A 321 0.80 20.21 -8.91
CA GLY A 321 2.25 20.08 -8.71
C GLY A 321 2.92 19.09 -9.66
N PRO A 322 4.26 19.03 -9.66
CA PRO A 322 5.03 18.03 -10.40
C PRO A 322 4.90 16.61 -9.84
N ASP A 323 4.16 16.44 -8.74
CA ASP A 323 3.87 15.16 -8.09
C ASP A 323 2.38 14.80 -8.16
N ARG A 324 1.62 15.40 -9.08
CA ARG A 324 0.17 15.21 -9.26
C ARG A 324 -0.21 13.73 -9.31
N ASP A 325 0.56 12.93 -10.04
CA ASP A 325 0.24 11.54 -10.32
C ASP A 325 0.88 10.60 -9.27
N GLY A 326 1.67 11.15 -8.34
CA GLY A 326 2.24 10.40 -7.22
C GLY A 326 3.44 11.08 -6.56
N CYS A 327 3.51 10.95 -5.23
CA CYS A 327 4.71 11.21 -4.43
C CYS A 327 5.51 9.91 -4.31
N TRP A 328 6.36 9.61 -5.28
CA TRP A 328 7.12 8.36 -5.33
C TRP A 328 8.34 8.37 -4.40
N SER A 329 9.19 7.36 -4.53
CA SER A 329 10.27 7.04 -3.60
C SER A 329 11.31 8.17 -3.44
N GLY A 330 11.88 8.21 -2.24
CA GLY A 330 12.77 9.27 -1.79
C GLY A 330 13.33 9.00 -0.40
N CYS A 331 14.12 9.94 0.10
CA CYS A 331 14.79 9.84 1.40
C CYS A 331 14.52 11.06 2.27
N ALA A 332 14.70 10.88 3.57
CA ALA A 332 14.66 11.94 4.58
C ALA A 332 16.03 12.06 5.22
N PHE A 333 16.46 13.28 5.54
CA PHE A 333 17.77 13.54 6.11
C PHE A 333 17.75 14.77 7.01
N ASP A 334 18.73 14.83 7.92
CA ASP A 334 18.94 15.97 8.83
C ASP A 334 19.69 17.09 8.09
N ASN A 335 19.01 18.22 7.83
CA ASN A 335 19.59 19.42 7.26
C ASN A 335 19.81 20.50 8.34
N ASP A 336 20.86 20.33 9.15
CA ASP A 336 21.21 21.25 10.25
C ASP A 336 20.10 21.43 11.32
N GLY A 337 19.49 20.32 11.73
CA GLY A 337 18.41 20.27 12.72
C GLY A 337 17.00 20.42 12.14
N GLU A 338 16.88 20.47 10.81
CA GLU A 338 15.62 20.48 10.07
C GLU A 338 15.50 19.23 9.22
N ALA A 339 14.55 18.36 9.56
CA ALA A 339 14.26 17.17 8.75
C ALA A 339 13.73 17.59 7.37
N THR A 340 14.38 17.08 6.33
CA THR A 340 14.12 17.41 4.94
C THR A 340 13.90 16.13 4.14
N ILE A 341 12.91 16.12 3.25
CA ILE A 341 12.65 15.04 2.30
C ILE A 341 13.01 15.48 0.89
N LEU A 342 13.69 14.60 0.16
CA LEU A 342 13.82 14.65 -1.29
C LEU A 342 13.19 13.40 -1.89
N TYR A 343 12.17 13.58 -2.73
CA TYR A 343 11.34 12.50 -3.30
C TYR A 343 11.08 12.71 -4.79
N THR A 344 10.69 11.67 -5.50
CA THR A 344 10.34 11.80 -6.92
C THR A 344 8.87 12.20 -7.06
N GLY A 345 8.59 13.29 -7.79
CA GLY A 345 7.24 13.63 -8.23
C GLY A 345 6.97 13.06 -9.61
N GLY A 346 5.86 12.34 -9.76
CA GLY A 346 5.35 11.88 -11.05
C GLY A 346 4.32 12.84 -11.64
N ARG A 347 4.50 13.20 -12.92
CA ARG A 347 3.52 13.98 -13.69
C ARG A 347 3.59 13.68 -15.18
N GLY A 348 2.57 13.03 -15.71
CA GLY A 348 2.53 12.58 -17.10
C GLY A 348 3.66 11.60 -17.36
N ASP A 349 4.55 11.94 -18.29
CA ASP A 349 5.74 11.16 -18.66
C ASP A 349 7.04 11.67 -17.98
N GLU A 350 6.92 12.56 -16.98
CA GLU A 350 8.04 13.14 -16.24
C GLU A 350 8.15 12.58 -14.81
N GLN A 351 9.39 12.34 -14.39
CA GLN A 351 9.79 11.95 -13.03
C GLN A 351 10.83 12.96 -12.55
N LEU A 352 10.50 13.82 -11.59
CA LEU A 352 11.37 14.95 -11.21
C LEU A 352 11.53 15.10 -9.68
N PRO A 353 12.72 15.53 -9.19
CA PRO A 353 12.97 15.60 -7.75
C PRO A 353 12.21 16.75 -7.10
N CYS A 354 11.46 16.43 -6.06
CA CYS A 354 10.63 17.31 -5.26
C CYS A 354 11.21 17.41 -3.84
N LEU A 355 11.17 18.61 -3.26
CA LEU A 355 11.74 18.93 -1.95
C LEU A 355 10.63 19.33 -0.97
N ALA A 356 10.68 18.80 0.25
CA ALA A 356 9.80 19.20 1.35
C ALA A 356 10.57 19.27 2.68
N THR A 357 10.14 20.16 3.58
CA THR A 357 10.72 20.30 4.94
C THR A 357 9.66 20.01 5.99
N ALA A 358 10.06 19.42 7.11
CA ALA A 358 9.13 19.10 8.18
C ALA A 358 8.53 20.40 8.77
N ALA A 359 7.21 20.42 8.99
CA ALA A 359 6.53 21.55 9.61
C ALA A 359 6.95 21.75 11.08
N ASP A 360 7.31 20.66 11.76
CA ASP A 360 7.90 20.67 13.10
C ASP A 360 8.66 19.35 13.38
N GLN A 361 9.18 19.22 14.61
CA GLN A 361 10.02 18.09 15.03
C GLN A 361 9.26 16.75 15.14
N SER A 362 7.93 16.74 15.10
CA SER A 362 7.13 15.51 15.18
C SER A 362 7.09 14.74 13.86
N LEU A 363 7.51 15.37 12.74
CA LEU A 363 7.50 14.80 11.39
C LEU A 363 6.12 14.37 10.88
N ARG A 364 5.04 14.91 11.45
CA ARG A 364 3.64 14.60 11.08
C ARG A 364 3.09 15.47 9.94
N GLY A 365 3.82 16.50 9.55
CA GLY A 365 3.41 17.44 8.51
C GLY A 365 4.62 17.97 7.77
N TRP A 366 4.43 18.24 6.47
CA TRP A 366 5.51 18.58 5.55
C TRP A 366 5.10 19.76 4.67
N GLU A 367 5.99 20.73 4.53
CA GLU A 367 5.83 21.89 3.66
C GLU A 367 6.62 21.65 2.37
N LYS A 368 5.92 21.45 1.25
CA LYS A 368 6.56 21.31 -0.07
C LYS A 368 7.16 22.63 -0.51
N SER A 369 8.42 22.60 -0.94
CA SER A 369 9.14 23.78 -1.41
C SER A 369 8.54 24.30 -2.70
N SER A 370 8.38 25.62 -2.82
CA SER A 370 8.00 26.27 -4.08
C SER A 370 9.08 26.20 -5.16
N ALA A 371 10.30 25.76 -4.82
CA ALA A 371 11.39 25.53 -5.77
C ALA A 371 11.30 24.16 -6.46
N THR A 372 10.37 23.31 -6.06
CA THR A 372 10.10 22.01 -6.67
C THR A 372 9.56 22.18 -8.11
N PRO A 373 10.04 21.40 -9.09
CA PRO A 373 11.12 20.42 -8.98
C PRO A 373 12.51 21.07 -8.91
N VAL A 374 13.39 20.56 -8.05
CA VAL A 374 14.74 21.13 -7.82
C VAL A 374 15.77 20.75 -8.89
N ILE A 375 15.42 19.80 -9.76
CA ILE A 375 16.12 19.50 -11.02
C ILE A 375 15.04 19.40 -12.10
N SER A 376 15.14 20.22 -13.15
CA SER A 376 14.18 20.21 -14.26
C SER A 376 14.78 19.75 -15.58
N ASP A 377 16.11 19.81 -15.72
CA ASP A 377 16.82 19.43 -16.93
C ASP A 377 17.49 18.07 -16.75
N LEU A 378 17.22 17.13 -17.67
CA LEU A 378 17.88 15.84 -17.71
C LEU A 378 19.33 15.96 -18.26
N PRO A 379 20.27 15.10 -17.84
CA PRO A 379 21.62 15.05 -18.40
C PRO A 379 21.63 14.87 -19.93
N GLU A 380 22.44 15.68 -20.62
CA GLU A 380 22.67 15.49 -22.08
C GLU A 380 23.60 14.31 -22.39
N ALA A 381 24.50 13.96 -21.45
CA ALA A 381 25.51 12.93 -21.64
C ALA A 381 25.82 12.20 -20.31
N PRO A 382 25.68 10.86 -20.25
CA PRO A 382 25.17 10.02 -21.33
C PRO A 382 23.66 10.23 -21.55
N PRO A 383 23.12 9.95 -22.75
CA PRO A 383 21.69 10.00 -22.99
C PRO A 383 20.99 8.93 -22.14
N LEU A 384 19.96 9.37 -21.41
CA LEU A 384 19.15 8.50 -20.58
C LEU A 384 18.14 7.72 -21.41
N ARG A 385 17.82 6.51 -20.96
CA ARG A 385 16.85 5.61 -21.58
C ARG A 385 15.44 6.16 -21.37
N SER A 386 14.69 6.30 -22.46
CA SER A 386 13.25 6.56 -22.45
C SER A 386 12.47 5.25 -22.63
N THR A 387 11.21 5.24 -22.19
CA THR A 387 10.26 4.14 -22.41
C THR A 387 9.01 4.66 -23.13
N ASP A 388 7.99 3.82 -23.31
CA ASP A 388 6.70 4.27 -23.85
C ASP A 388 5.96 5.17 -22.85
N ASP A 389 6.25 5.01 -21.54
CA ASP A 389 5.59 5.72 -20.45
C ASP A 389 6.40 6.92 -19.93
N TRP A 390 7.73 6.90 -20.08
CA TRP A 390 8.63 7.89 -19.45
C TRP A 390 9.62 8.53 -20.43
N VAL A 391 9.75 9.85 -20.37
CA VAL A 391 10.80 10.61 -21.10
C VAL A 391 12.19 10.13 -20.70
N ALA A 392 12.37 9.89 -19.40
CA ALA A 392 13.50 9.16 -18.84
C ALA A 392 13.08 8.55 -17.52
N GLU A 393 13.64 7.39 -17.23
CA GLU A 393 13.61 6.84 -15.89
C GLU A 393 14.59 7.66 -15.01
N PHE A 394 14.08 8.45 -14.07
CA PHE A 394 14.86 9.44 -13.31
C PHE A 394 14.25 9.65 -11.92
N ARG A 395 14.53 8.71 -11.01
CA ARG A 395 13.83 8.64 -9.71
C ARG A 395 14.67 8.04 -8.59
N ASP A 396 14.06 7.99 -7.42
CA ASP A 396 14.52 7.31 -6.20
C ASP A 396 15.84 7.87 -5.67
N HIS A 397 15.72 8.89 -4.82
CA HIS A 397 16.85 9.67 -4.34
C HIS A 397 17.52 9.04 -3.11
N ASN A 398 18.85 9.04 -3.10
CA ASN A 398 19.65 8.82 -1.88
C ASN A 398 20.54 10.04 -1.63
N VAL A 399 20.41 10.69 -0.48
CA VAL A 399 21.09 11.96 -0.14
C VAL A 399 22.04 11.78 1.04
N TRP A 400 23.23 12.38 0.95
CA TRP A 400 24.16 12.46 2.08
C TRP A 400 25.02 13.74 2.03
N TYR A 401 25.58 14.12 3.18
CA TYR A 401 26.50 15.24 3.30
C TYR A 401 27.94 14.75 3.42
N GLU A 402 28.81 15.17 2.50
CA GLU A 402 30.23 14.81 2.53
C GLU A 402 31.09 15.91 1.92
N ASN A 403 32.27 16.17 2.51
CA ASN A 403 33.24 17.14 2.03
C ASN A 403 32.68 18.58 1.86
N GLY A 404 31.74 18.95 2.71
CA GLY A 404 31.16 20.30 2.74
C GLY A 404 30.11 20.55 1.65
N ARG A 405 29.52 19.50 1.08
CA ARG A 405 28.48 19.55 0.06
C ARG A 405 27.45 18.45 0.28
N TRP A 406 26.24 18.71 -0.19
CA TRP A 406 25.21 17.69 -0.36
C TRP A 406 25.48 16.92 -1.65
N HIS A 407 25.27 15.61 -1.57
CA HIS A 407 25.33 14.69 -2.70
C HIS A 407 23.98 13.98 -2.80
N GLN A 408 23.57 13.64 -4.01
CA GLN A 408 22.47 12.71 -4.21
C GLN A 408 22.78 11.71 -5.33
N LEU A 409 22.27 10.49 -5.17
CA LEU A 409 22.11 9.54 -6.26
C LEU A 409 20.68 9.60 -6.81
N ILE A 410 20.56 9.37 -8.12
CA ILE A 410 19.30 9.20 -8.83
C ILE A 410 19.39 7.94 -9.70
N GLY A 411 18.41 7.05 -9.56
CA GLY A 411 18.28 5.84 -10.35
C GLY A 411 17.87 6.16 -11.78
N SER A 412 18.56 5.52 -12.74
CA SER A 412 18.29 5.70 -14.17
C SER A 412 18.82 4.54 -15.00
N GLY A 413 18.65 4.63 -16.32
CA GLY A 413 19.22 3.74 -17.32
C GLY A 413 19.83 4.54 -18.46
N VAL A 414 20.92 4.03 -19.04
CA VAL A 414 21.56 4.68 -20.20
C VAL A 414 21.11 4.00 -21.50
N GLU A 415 20.80 4.76 -22.56
CA GLU A 415 20.32 4.20 -23.84
C GLU A 415 21.23 3.11 -24.41
N SER A 416 22.55 3.36 -24.37
CA SER A 416 23.57 2.44 -24.90
C SER A 416 24.21 1.55 -23.81
N GLY A 417 23.63 1.49 -22.61
CA GLY A 417 24.19 0.79 -21.46
C GLY A 417 23.11 0.08 -20.61
N GLY A 418 23.49 -0.28 -19.38
CA GLY A 418 22.57 -0.80 -18.37
C GLY A 418 21.99 0.29 -17.47
N GLY A 419 21.41 -0.16 -16.35
CA GLY A 419 21.03 0.72 -15.25
C GLY A 419 22.21 1.50 -14.70
N THR A 420 21.96 2.66 -14.10
CA THR A 420 23.00 3.56 -13.61
C THR A 420 22.54 4.36 -12.40
N ALA A 421 23.49 4.71 -11.53
CA ALA A 421 23.28 5.65 -10.44
C ALA A 421 23.97 6.98 -10.77
N LEU A 422 23.17 8.01 -11.01
CA LEU A 422 23.62 9.36 -11.39
C LEU A 422 23.97 10.18 -10.14
N LEU A 423 25.14 10.83 -10.13
CA LEU A 423 25.56 11.71 -9.04
C LEU A 423 25.24 13.17 -9.35
N TYR A 424 24.64 13.84 -8.37
CA TYR A 424 24.53 15.29 -8.32
C TYR A 424 25.09 15.84 -7.01
N THR A 425 25.60 17.06 -7.04
CA THR A 425 26.05 17.77 -5.82
C THR A 425 25.44 19.16 -5.71
N ALA A 426 25.17 19.60 -4.49
CA ALA A 426 24.60 20.92 -4.19
C ALA A 426 25.31 21.60 -3.01
N GLY A 427 25.11 22.92 -2.91
CA GLY A 427 25.39 23.69 -1.71
C GLY A 427 24.27 23.55 -0.67
N ASP A 428 24.29 24.42 0.33
CA ASP A 428 23.37 24.34 1.48
C ASP A 428 21.89 24.61 1.14
N ASP A 429 21.58 25.20 -0.02
CA ASP A 429 20.20 25.54 -0.41
C ASP A 429 19.39 24.38 -1.01
N LEU A 430 20.05 23.26 -1.37
CA LEU A 430 19.41 22.06 -1.96
C LEU A 430 18.58 22.32 -3.24
N THR A 431 18.78 23.48 -3.89
CA THR A 431 18.03 23.87 -5.09
C THR A 431 18.90 24.02 -6.33
N ASP A 432 20.21 24.26 -6.17
CA ASP A 432 21.17 24.32 -7.28
C ASP A 432 22.00 23.02 -7.35
N TRP A 433 21.41 21.99 -7.94
CA TRP A 433 22.05 20.70 -8.12
C TRP A 433 22.88 20.64 -9.40
N ARG A 434 24.14 20.26 -9.26
CA ARG A 434 25.08 20.08 -10.36
C ARG A 434 25.29 18.61 -10.65
N TYR A 435 25.01 18.19 -11.88
CA TYR A 435 25.34 16.86 -12.38
C TYR A 435 26.86 16.65 -12.45
N GLU A 436 27.36 15.54 -11.89
CA GLU A 436 28.78 15.18 -11.89
C GLU A 436 29.10 13.93 -12.74
N GLY A 437 28.08 13.14 -13.12
CA GLY A 437 28.25 11.90 -13.89
C GLY A 437 27.65 10.68 -13.20
N PRO A 438 27.64 9.49 -13.83
CA PRO A 438 27.28 8.25 -13.15
C PRO A 438 28.41 7.78 -12.23
N ILE A 439 28.09 7.34 -11.00
CA ILE A 439 29.08 6.68 -10.12
C ILE A 439 29.38 5.25 -10.57
N LEU A 440 28.37 4.61 -11.18
CA LEU A 440 28.41 3.25 -11.68
C LEU A 440 27.31 3.08 -12.76
N THR A 441 27.64 2.36 -13.82
CA THR A 441 26.70 1.88 -14.83
C THR A 441 26.87 0.37 -14.94
N GLY A 442 25.78 -0.36 -14.78
CA GLY A 442 25.73 -1.82 -14.81
C GLY A 442 25.87 -2.41 -16.21
N ASP A 443 26.10 -3.72 -16.23
CA ASP A 443 25.94 -4.52 -17.44
C ASP A 443 24.44 -4.79 -17.65
N PRO A 444 23.85 -4.48 -18.82
CA PRO A 444 22.41 -4.60 -19.02
C PRO A 444 21.88 -6.04 -18.95
N GLU A 445 22.70 -7.05 -19.26
CA GLU A 445 22.29 -8.46 -19.22
C GLU A 445 22.34 -9.01 -17.80
N ARG A 446 23.29 -8.55 -16.99
CA ARG A 446 23.48 -9.01 -15.61
C ARG A 446 22.72 -8.17 -14.59
N ASP A 447 22.80 -6.86 -14.70
CA ASP A 447 22.36 -5.90 -13.68
C ASP A 447 21.07 -5.17 -14.06
N GLY A 448 20.49 -5.48 -15.21
CA GLY A 448 19.27 -4.86 -15.71
C GLY A 448 19.50 -3.57 -16.51
N ALA A 449 18.48 -3.18 -17.27
CA ALA A 449 18.52 -2.02 -18.15
C ALA A 449 18.25 -0.68 -17.45
N MET A 450 17.74 -0.73 -16.22
CA MET A 450 17.30 0.37 -15.37
C MET A 450 17.54 0.01 -13.90
N TRP A 451 17.94 0.98 -13.08
CA TRP A 451 18.15 0.83 -11.64
C TRP A 451 17.25 1.76 -10.84
N GLU A 452 16.41 1.17 -10.01
CA GLU A 452 15.57 1.82 -9.01
C GLU A 452 16.26 1.81 -7.63
N CYS A 453 15.84 2.75 -6.78
CA CYS A 453 16.25 2.86 -5.38
C CYS A 453 17.77 2.71 -5.13
N PRO A 454 18.66 3.42 -5.86
CA PRO A 454 20.09 3.35 -5.57
C PRO A 454 20.40 4.01 -4.23
N GLU A 455 21.10 3.30 -3.35
CA GLU A 455 21.55 3.88 -2.08
C GLU A 455 22.98 3.44 -1.73
N LEU A 456 23.78 4.42 -1.28
CA LEU A 456 25.19 4.25 -0.97
C LEU A 456 25.43 4.36 0.55
N LEU A 457 25.79 3.25 1.19
CA LEU A 457 26.04 3.18 2.62
C LEU A 457 27.52 3.21 2.96
N ASP A 458 27.86 3.89 4.06
CA ASP A 458 29.19 3.84 4.66
C ASP A 458 29.32 2.69 5.66
N LEU A 459 30.01 1.61 5.28
CA LEU A 459 30.29 0.49 6.19
C LEU A 459 31.71 0.60 6.81
N GLY A 460 32.33 1.78 6.77
CA GLY A 460 33.66 2.05 7.31
C GLY A 460 34.76 1.73 6.31
N GLU A 461 35.20 0.47 6.25
CA GLU A 461 36.30 0.08 5.36
C GLU A 461 35.88 0.05 3.88
N LYS A 462 34.59 -0.18 3.61
CA LYS A 462 34.02 -0.24 2.27
C LYS A 462 32.70 0.52 2.25
N ARG A 463 32.27 0.86 1.05
CA ARG A 463 30.90 1.31 0.78
C ARG A 463 30.08 0.14 0.25
N LEU A 464 28.80 0.16 0.57
CA LEU A 464 27.79 -0.72 -0.04
C LEU A 464 26.88 0.14 -0.92
N LEU A 465 26.91 -0.07 -2.23
CA LEU A 465 25.87 0.41 -3.13
C LEU A 465 24.88 -0.72 -3.35
N HIS A 466 23.59 -0.50 -3.09
CA HIS A 466 22.55 -1.42 -3.53
C HIS A 466 21.61 -0.74 -4.53
N ILE A 467 21.00 -1.54 -5.38
CA ILE A 467 20.04 -1.13 -6.42
C ILE A 467 18.96 -2.19 -6.58
N SER A 468 17.82 -1.79 -7.12
CA SER A 468 16.72 -2.67 -7.52
C SER A 468 16.60 -2.64 -9.05
N ASN A 469 16.52 -3.80 -9.72
CA ASN A 469 16.66 -3.88 -11.19
C ASN A 469 15.43 -4.46 -11.92
N TYR A 470 14.24 -4.33 -11.34
CA TYR A 470 12.96 -4.95 -11.71
C TYR A 470 12.85 -6.47 -11.52
N GLU A 471 13.95 -7.15 -11.20
CA GLU A 471 13.93 -8.60 -10.94
C GLU A 471 14.36 -8.92 -9.50
N GLU A 472 15.39 -8.24 -9.02
CA GLU A 472 16.05 -8.54 -7.77
C GLU A 472 16.77 -7.31 -7.20
N VAL A 473 17.23 -7.42 -5.95
CA VAL A 473 18.05 -6.40 -5.29
C VAL A 473 19.50 -6.81 -5.32
N ARG A 474 20.30 -6.07 -6.08
CA ARG A 474 21.75 -6.28 -6.20
C ARG A 474 22.50 -5.35 -5.27
N TYR A 475 23.59 -5.86 -4.70
CA TYR A 475 24.57 -5.02 -4.02
C TYR A 475 25.94 -5.09 -4.68
N TYR A 476 26.71 -4.04 -4.44
CA TYR A 476 28.10 -3.87 -4.80
C TYR A 476 28.85 -3.39 -3.55
N LEU A 477 29.87 -4.13 -3.13
CA LEU A 477 30.82 -3.71 -2.13
C LEU A 477 32.08 -3.20 -2.81
N GLY A 478 32.61 -2.07 -2.35
CA GLY A 478 33.78 -1.47 -2.98
C GLY A 478 34.21 -0.15 -2.35
N GLU A 479 35.04 0.58 -3.08
CA GLU A 479 35.51 1.92 -2.71
C GLU A 479 34.77 2.98 -3.53
N TYR A 480 34.26 4.02 -2.86
CA TYR A 480 33.74 5.22 -3.51
C TYR A 480 34.73 6.37 -3.32
N ALA A 481 35.23 6.92 -4.43
CA ALA A 481 36.14 8.05 -4.40
C ALA A 481 36.01 8.87 -5.69
N ASP A 482 36.15 10.20 -5.55
CA ASP A 482 36.17 11.14 -6.68
C ASP A 482 34.99 11.01 -7.67
N GLY A 483 33.82 10.60 -7.17
CA GLY A 483 32.60 10.44 -7.97
C GLY A 483 32.50 9.12 -8.74
N GLU A 484 33.40 8.16 -8.50
CA GLU A 484 33.39 6.83 -9.11
C GLU A 484 33.31 5.73 -8.03
N PHE A 485 32.66 4.61 -8.34
CA PHE A 485 32.57 3.44 -7.47
C PHE A 485 33.34 2.25 -8.05
N ASP A 486 34.44 1.85 -7.39
CA ASP A 486 35.24 0.68 -7.77
C ASP A 486 34.70 -0.58 -7.09
N VAL A 487 34.09 -1.46 -7.88
CA VAL A 487 33.41 -2.68 -7.39
C VAL A 487 34.43 -3.77 -7.08
N GLU A 488 34.45 -4.24 -5.83
CA GLU A 488 35.23 -5.41 -5.41
C GLU A 488 34.41 -6.70 -5.42
N THR A 489 33.17 -6.64 -4.95
CA THR A 489 32.29 -7.80 -4.78
C THR A 489 30.86 -7.41 -5.11
N THR A 490 30.10 -8.34 -5.67
CA THR A 490 28.68 -8.17 -5.97
C THR A 490 27.90 -9.42 -5.54
N GLY A 491 26.63 -9.23 -5.22
CA GLY A 491 25.72 -10.31 -4.87
C GLY A 491 24.29 -9.79 -4.78
N LEU A 492 23.40 -10.61 -4.25
CA LEU A 492 22.02 -10.24 -3.95
C LEU A 492 21.88 -9.93 -2.47
N LEU A 493 21.10 -8.89 -2.13
CA LEU A 493 20.75 -8.64 -0.73
C LEU A 493 19.78 -9.70 -0.20
N ASP A 494 18.91 -10.20 -1.07
CA ASP A 494 17.91 -11.23 -0.78
C ASP A 494 17.67 -12.08 -2.03
N HIS A 495 17.30 -13.34 -1.84
CA HIS A 495 17.08 -14.32 -2.91
C HIS A 495 15.60 -14.59 -3.24
N GLY A 496 14.66 -13.94 -2.55
CA GLY A 496 13.23 -14.11 -2.78
C GLY A 496 12.49 -12.79 -3.01
N ASP A 497 11.24 -12.72 -2.54
CA ASP A 497 10.29 -11.61 -2.64
C ASP A 497 10.71 -10.40 -1.77
N PHE A 498 11.80 -9.72 -2.12
CA PHE A 498 12.34 -8.53 -1.43
C PHE A 498 12.84 -7.50 -2.46
N TYR A 499 12.39 -6.25 -2.33
CA TYR A 499 12.63 -5.21 -3.32
C TYR A 499 12.75 -3.80 -2.71
N ALA A 500 13.28 -2.86 -3.48
CA ALA A 500 13.33 -1.42 -3.17
C ALA A 500 13.81 -1.06 -1.75
N PRO A 501 14.93 -1.60 -1.24
CA PRO A 501 15.31 -1.33 0.13
C PRO A 501 15.77 0.10 0.35
N GLN A 502 15.65 0.54 1.60
CA GLN A 502 16.21 1.78 2.10
C GLN A 502 16.77 1.55 3.50
N SER A 503 17.75 2.37 3.91
CA SER A 503 18.45 2.20 5.17
C SER A 503 18.39 3.42 6.07
N MET A 504 18.23 3.15 7.36
CA MET A 504 18.31 4.13 8.44
C MET A 504 19.67 4.04 9.12
N ARG A 505 20.32 5.19 9.33
CA ARG A 505 21.45 5.28 10.26
C ARG A 505 20.94 5.64 11.65
N THR A 506 21.24 4.80 12.64
CA THR A 506 20.86 5.02 14.03
C THR A 506 21.88 5.89 14.77
N ASP A 507 21.50 6.45 15.92
CA ASP A 507 22.38 7.29 16.75
C ASP A 507 23.63 6.53 17.25
N ASP A 508 23.52 5.21 17.42
CA ASP A 508 24.64 4.35 17.79
C ASP A 508 25.53 3.97 16.59
N GLY A 509 25.22 4.49 15.40
CA GLY A 509 26.03 4.42 14.19
C GLY A 509 25.83 3.15 13.36
N ARG A 510 24.83 2.32 13.66
CA ARG A 510 24.48 1.13 12.85
C ARG A 510 23.63 1.51 11.63
N TRP A 511 23.66 0.65 10.61
CA TRP A 511 22.72 0.69 9.50
C TRP A 511 21.65 -0.37 9.70
N LEU A 512 20.39 0.05 9.61
CA LEU A 512 19.22 -0.82 9.59
C LEU A 512 18.53 -0.67 8.23
N THR A 513 18.34 -1.77 7.53
CA THR A 513 17.76 -1.79 6.17
C THR A 513 16.44 -2.53 6.19
N TRP A 514 15.43 -1.94 5.55
CA TRP A 514 14.15 -2.57 5.23
C TRP A 514 14.04 -2.68 3.72
N GLY A 515 13.28 -3.65 3.24
CA GLY A 515 12.82 -3.71 1.86
C GLY A 515 11.34 -4.04 1.79
N TRP A 516 10.72 -3.72 0.67
CA TRP A 516 9.35 -4.11 0.38
C TRP A 516 9.29 -5.61 0.07
N CYS A 517 8.37 -6.33 0.71
CA CYS A 517 8.06 -7.71 0.37
C CYS A 517 6.96 -7.76 -0.69
N TRP A 518 7.30 -8.22 -1.90
CA TRP A 518 6.32 -8.42 -2.98
C TRP A 518 5.19 -9.34 -2.56
N GLU A 519 3.98 -9.07 -3.04
CA GLU A 519 2.85 -9.99 -2.87
C GLU A 519 3.01 -11.23 -3.76
N ALA A 520 2.70 -12.41 -3.20
CA ALA A 520 2.60 -13.65 -3.97
C ALA A 520 1.13 -14.05 -4.19
N ARG A 521 0.24 -13.07 -4.40
CA ARG A 521 -1.17 -13.24 -4.76
C ARG A 521 -1.60 -12.16 -5.75
N ASP A 522 -2.59 -12.46 -6.58
CA ASP A 522 -3.10 -11.49 -7.58
C ASP A 522 -3.84 -10.29 -6.96
N GLU A 523 -4.08 -9.26 -7.77
CA GLU A 523 -4.74 -8.02 -7.36
C GLU A 523 -6.15 -8.25 -6.79
N SER A 524 -6.87 -9.25 -7.32
CA SER A 524 -8.22 -9.60 -6.85
C SER A 524 -8.20 -10.13 -5.43
N ALA A 525 -7.24 -11.01 -5.10
CA ALA A 525 -7.03 -11.52 -3.76
C ALA A 525 -6.49 -10.44 -2.79
N GLN A 526 -5.70 -9.48 -3.28
CA GLN A 526 -5.27 -8.31 -2.50
C GLN A 526 -6.46 -7.41 -2.15
N TRP A 527 -7.35 -7.18 -3.13
CA TRP A 527 -8.60 -6.45 -2.93
C TRP A 527 -9.49 -7.11 -1.87
N ASP A 528 -9.69 -8.42 -1.96
CA ASP A 528 -10.50 -9.18 -1.01
C ASP A 528 -9.96 -9.07 0.43
N ALA A 529 -8.64 -9.12 0.58
CA ALA A 529 -8.02 -8.97 1.89
C ALA A 529 -8.07 -7.52 2.41
N GLY A 530 -8.26 -6.53 1.53
CA GLY A 530 -8.30 -5.12 1.90
C GLY A 530 -6.92 -4.51 2.17
N TRP A 531 -5.84 -5.26 1.95
CA TRP A 531 -4.46 -4.81 2.13
C TRP A 531 -3.48 -5.49 1.17
N SER A 532 -2.35 -4.85 0.90
CA SER A 532 -1.29 -5.35 0.05
C SER A 532 0.06 -4.79 0.48
N GLY A 533 1.07 -5.66 0.47
CA GLY A 533 2.45 -5.32 0.77
C GLY A 533 2.76 -5.20 2.26
N THR A 534 4.03 -5.36 2.57
CA THR A 534 4.62 -5.21 3.90
C THR A 534 6.11 -4.92 3.73
N LEU A 535 6.73 -4.32 4.73
CA LEU A 535 8.18 -4.23 4.80
C LEU A 535 8.74 -5.50 5.44
N SER A 536 9.99 -5.83 5.10
CA SER A 536 10.79 -6.84 5.77
C SER A 536 11.06 -6.44 7.23
N LEU A 537 11.60 -7.37 8.01
CA LEU A 537 12.21 -7.04 9.29
C LEU A 537 13.37 -6.05 9.12
N PRO A 538 13.64 -5.20 10.12
CA PRO A 538 14.86 -4.39 10.15
C PRO A 538 16.10 -5.27 10.13
N ARG A 539 16.93 -5.12 9.10
CA ARG A 539 18.19 -5.86 8.95
C ARG A 539 19.37 -4.97 9.32
N ARG A 540 20.16 -5.38 10.31
CA ARG A 540 21.48 -4.80 10.52
C ARG A 540 22.41 -5.23 9.37
N VAL A 541 22.90 -4.23 8.63
CA VAL A 541 23.85 -4.41 7.53
C VAL A 541 25.23 -3.91 7.96
N GLU A 542 26.25 -4.76 7.82
CA GLU A 542 27.63 -4.43 8.18
C GLU A 542 28.66 -5.33 7.48
N LEU A 543 29.94 -5.12 7.76
CA LEU A 543 31.02 -6.02 7.34
C LEU A 543 31.36 -7.01 8.47
N ASP A 544 31.70 -8.25 8.08
CA ASP A 544 32.37 -9.20 8.96
C ASP A 544 33.89 -8.96 9.04
N ASP A 545 34.59 -9.77 9.84
CA ASP A 545 36.04 -9.67 10.05
C ASP A 545 36.86 -9.95 8.76
N ASP A 546 36.25 -10.58 7.74
CA ASP A 546 36.85 -10.85 6.43
C ASP A 546 36.49 -9.77 5.38
N GLY A 547 35.78 -8.71 5.77
CA GLY A 547 35.35 -7.63 4.90
C GLY A 547 34.24 -8.03 3.92
N ARG A 548 33.42 -9.03 4.28
CA ARG A 548 32.24 -9.49 3.52
C ARG A 548 30.97 -8.93 4.15
N LEU A 549 29.92 -8.79 3.33
CA LEU A 549 28.59 -8.41 3.80
C LEU A 549 28.08 -9.40 4.86
N ARG A 550 27.61 -8.85 5.97
CA ARG A 550 26.88 -9.54 7.04
C ARG A 550 25.50 -8.88 7.20
N GLN A 551 24.47 -9.71 7.25
CA GLN A 551 23.06 -9.31 7.41
C GLN A 551 22.46 -10.06 8.58
N ARG A 552 21.84 -9.33 9.53
CA ARG A 552 21.19 -9.91 10.70
C ARG A 552 19.87 -9.22 10.99
N PRO A 553 18.83 -9.93 11.41
CA PRO A 553 17.64 -9.29 11.98
C PRO A 553 18.05 -8.42 13.19
N ALA A 554 17.36 -7.30 13.39
CA ALA A 554 17.57 -6.45 14.55
C ALA A 554 17.43 -7.27 15.86
N ALA A 555 18.30 -7.01 16.83
CA ALA A 555 18.33 -7.77 18.08
C ALA A 555 17.11 -7.43 18.96
N GLU A 556 16.58 -6.24 18.76
CA GLU A 556 15.42 -5.65 19.40
C GLU A 556 14.16 -6.53 19.23
N LEU A 557 14.02 -7.23 18.09
CA LEU A 557 12.90 -8.15 17.83
C LEU A 557 12.74 -9.27 18.88
N ALA A 558 13.79 -9.56 19.68
CA ALA A 558 13.69 -10.50 20.79
C ALA A 558 12.70 -10.05 21.88
N GLU A 559 12.31 -8.77 21.92
CA GLU A 559 11.29 -8.25 22.84
C GLU A 559 9.88 -8.77 22.54
N LEU A 560 9.61 -9.18 21.29
CA LEU A 560 8.34 -9.79 20.90
C LEU A 560 8.18 -11.23 21.40
N ARG A 561 9.22 -11.86 21.96
CA ARG A 561 9.16 -13.25 22.41
C ARG A 561 8.22 -13.40 23.59
N GLU A 562 7.11 -14.08 23.39
CA GLU A 562 6.14 -14.37 24.45
C GLU A 562 6.32 -15.77 25.01
N ARG A 563 6.14 -16.79 24.16
CA ARG A 563 6.09 -18.19 24.58
C ARG A 563 7.10 -19.03 23.83
N ARG A 564 7.98 -19.71 24.58
CA ARG A 564 8.90 -20.71 24.01
C ARG A 564 8.14 -21.98 23.67
N LEU A 565 8.10 -22.36 22.40
CA LEU A 565 7.46 -23.57 21.90
C LEU A 565 8.41 -24.77 21.98
N HIS A 566 9.70 -24.55 21.71
CA HIS A 566 10.72 -25.61 21.72
C HIS A 566 12.08 -25.09 22.21
N GLU A 567 12.87 -26.00 22.80
CA GLU A 567 14.26 -25.75 23.19
C GLU A 567 15.11 -27.03 23.12
N GLY A 568 16.38 -26.88 22.72
CA GLY A 568 17.41 -27.91 22.83
C GLY A 568 17.83 -28.55 21.50
N GLY A 569 18.72 -29.54 21.57
CA GLY A 569 19.22 -30.27 20.40
C GLY A 569 18.40 -31.53 20.10
N VAL A 570 18.42 -31.98 18.84
CA VAL A 570 17.73 -33.19 18.40
C VAL A 570 18.51 -33.91 17.29
N GLU A 571 18.61 -35.23 17.40
CA GLU A 571 18.97 -36.11 16.28
C GLU A 571 17.68 -36.46 15.52
N LEU A 572 17.69 -36.24 14.21
CA LEU A 572 16.53 -36.40 13.34
C LEU A 572 16.75 -37.53 12.33
N THR A 573 15.68 -38.27 12.06
CA THR A 573 15.57 -39.24 10.97
C THR A 573 14.33 -38.91 10.14
N ASP A 574 13.84 -39.85 9.35
CA ASP A 574 12.61 -39.74 8.54
C ASP A 574 11.32 -39.62 9.38
N GLU A 575 11.38 -39.81 10.69
CA GLU A 575 10.26 -39.59 11.59
C GLU A 575 10.08 -38.08 11.83
N ARG A 576 8.91 -37.56 11.44
CA ARG A 576 8.52 -36.17 11.72
C ARG A 576 8.35 -35.94 13.22
N ARG A 577 8.95 -34.87 13.71
CA ARG A 577 8.82 -34.41 15.09
C ARG A 577 8.13 -33.05 15.13
N GLU A 578 7.00 -32.99 15.84
CA GLU A 578 6.27 -31.73 16.07
C GLU A 578 7.04 -30.83 17.04
N LEU A 579 7.10 -29.53 16.72
CA LEU A 579 7.77 -28.51 17.53
C LEU A 579 6.77 -27.59 18.24
N GLY A 580 5.54 -27.49 17.73
CA GLY A 580 4.51 -26.63 18.29
C GLY A 580 3.53 -26.16 17.22
N ARG A 581 2.79 -25.10 17.57
CA ARG A 581 1.82 -24.42 16.71
C ARG A 581 1.97 -22.91 16.82
N GLY A 582 1.83 -22.21 15.71
CA GLY A 582 1.86 -20.75 15.63
C GLY A 582 2.03 -20.25 14.19
N ARG A 583 1.54 -19.03 13.94
CA ARG A 583 1.68 -18.29 12.67
C ARG A 583 2.46 -16.98 12.80
N SER A 584 2.92 -16.68 14.02
CA SER A 584 3.83 -15.58 14.34
C SER A 584 4.95 -16.19 15.19
N ILE A 585 6.05 -16.58 14.56
CA ILE A 585 7.14 -17.32 15.21
C ILE A 585 8.52 -16.84 14.78
N GLU A 586 9.46 -17.00 15.70
CA GLU A 586 10.90 -17.02 15.43
C GLU A 586 11.43 -18.44 15.66
N LEU A 587 12.21 -18.96 14.71
CA LEU A 587 12.92 -20.22 14.82
C LEU A 587 14.42 -20.00 14.61
N ARG A 588 15.26 -20.60 15.46
CA ARG A 588 16.71 -20.65 15.30
C ARG A 588 17.20 -22.09 15.34
N ALA A 589 18.06 -22.47 14.40
CA ALA A 589 18.59 -23.82 14.29
C ALA A 589 20.06 -23.86 13.86
N GLU A 590 20.86 -24.74 14.48
CA GLU A 590 22.23 -25.09 14.07
C GLU A 590 22.25 -26.53 13.55
N ILE A 591 22.38 -26.70 12.24
CA ILE A 591 22.08 -27.97 11.54
C ILE A 591 23.34 -28.61 10.97
N ARG A 592 23.54 -29.90 11.24
CA ARG A 592 24.50 -30.76 10.53
C ARG A 592 23.78 -31.92 9.87
N LEU A 593 23.95 -32.05 8.56
CA LEU A 593 23.32 -33.13 7.81
C LEU A 593 23.90 -34.51 8.09
N GLU A 594 25.05 -34.67 8.76
CA GLU A 594 25.75 -35.97 8.94
C GLU A 594 25.74 -36.83 7.66
N ASP A 595 24.85 -37.84 7.57
CA ASP A 595 24.62 -38.67 6.38
C ASP A 595 23.21 -38.55 5.77
N ALA A 596 22.37 -37.61 6.23
CA ALA A 596 21.13 -37.21 5.59
C ALA A 596 21.36 -36.48 4.26
N ASP A 597 20.46 -36.72 3.30
CA ASP A 597 20.41 -36.02 2.03
C ASP A 597 19.76 -34.62 2.20
N GLU A 598 18.84 -34.52 3.16
CA GLU A 598 18.03 -33.33 3.42
C GLU A 598 17.64 -33.22 4.90
N PHE A 599 17.64 -31.99 5.41
CA PHE A 599 16.92 -31.57 6.62
C PHE A 599 15.74 -30.69 6.23
N SER A 600 14.61 -30.81 6.93
CA SER A 600 13.43 -29.97 6.68
C SER A 600 12.79 -29.44 7.95
N ILE A 601 12.33 -28.19 7.89
CA ILE A 601 11.37 -27.58 8.81
C ILE A 601 10.09 -27.36 8.00
N THR A 602 8.94 -27.82 8.47
CA THR A 602 7.65 -27.55 7.82
C THR A 602 6.83 -26.60 8.68
N VAL A 603 6.44 -25.46 8.11
CA VAL A 603 5.54 -24.47 8.73
C VAL A 603 4.16 -24.50 8.09
N CYS A 604 3.17 -23.88 8.75
CA CYS A 604 1.79 -23.77 8.28
C CYS A 604 1.18 -25.11 7.82
N GLU A 605 1.44 -26.20 8.54
CA GLU A 605 0.95 -27.54 8.16
C GLU A 605 -0.48 -27.78 8.71
N SER A 606 -1.47 -27.87 7.82
CA SER A 606 -2.88 -28.18 8.14
C SER A 606 -3.04 -29.58 8.72
N ALA A 607 -4.12 -29.88 9.48
CA ALA A 607 -4.28 -31.17 10.16
C ALA A 607 -4.22 -32.40 9.23
N ASP A 608 -4.80 -32.28 8.04
CA ASP A 608 -4.79 -33.28 6.97
C ASP A 608 -3.49 -33.31 6.16
N GLY A 609 -2.69 -32.24 6.26
CA GLY A 609 -1.43 -32.07 5.54
C GLY A 609 -1.60 -31.59 4.10
N ASP A 610 -2.81 -31.20 3.69
CA ASP A 610 -3.08 -30.71 2.34
C ASP A 610 -2.44 -29.34 2.08
N GLU A 611 -2.32 -28.50 3.11
CA GLU A 611 -1.53 -27.27 3.08
C GLU A 611 -0.30 -27.38 4.00
N ARG A 612 0.88 -27.00 3.49
CA ARG A 612 2.15 -26.97 4.23
C ARG A 612 3.23 -26.21 3.46
N THR A 613 4.21 -25.68 4.18
CA THR A 613 5.38 -25.00 3.59
C THR A 613 6.68 -25.60 4.15
N PRO A 614 7.30 -26.56 3.44
CA PRO A 614 8.61 -27.08 3.80
C PRO A 614 9.76 -26.11 3.47
N ILE A 615 10.63 -25.85 4.43
CA ILE A 615 11.93 -25.21 4.30
C ILE A 615 12.99 -26.31 4.34
N ARG A 616 13.75 -26.50 3.27
CA ARG A 616 14.67 -27.63 3.09
C ARG A 616 16.11 -27.16 3.01
N TYR A 617 17.00 -27.84 3.71
CA TYR A 617 18.45 -27.74 3.53
C TYR A 617 19.01 -29.05 2.98
N THR A 618 19.66 -28.98 1.82
CA THR A 618 20.11 -30.16 1.08
C THR A 618 21.63 -30.31 1.07
N ARG A 619 22.13 -31.53 0.85
CA ARG A 619 23.57 -31.85 0.79
C ARG A 619 24.33 -31.06 -0.30
N ASP A 620 23.65 -30.62 -1.35
CA ASP A 620 24.23 -29.78 -2.39
C ASP A 620 24.32 -28.29 -1.98
N SER A 621 24.16 -27.99 -0.68
CA SER A 621 24.27 -26.65 -0.10
C SER A 621 23.24 -25.66 -0.67
N HIS A 622 21.99 -26.09 -0.72
CA HIS A 622 20.85 -25.24 -1.08
C HIS A 622 19.85 -25.19 0.06
N VAL A 623 19.30 -24.00 0.28
CA VAL A 623 18.09 -23.79 1.08
C VAL A 623 16.93 -23.49 0.14
N GLU A 624 15.82 -24.19 0.28
CA GLU A 624 14.61 -24.03 -0.55
C GLU A 624 13.38 -23.85 0.34
N VAL A 625 12.52 -22.89 -0.03
CA VAL A 625 11.14 -22.80 0.49
C VAL A 625 10.22 -23.38 -0.57
N ASP A 626 9.60 -24.51 -0.26
CA ASP A 626 8.64 -25.16 -1.14
C ASP A 626 7.23 -24.64 -0.87
N ARG A 627 6.79 -23.76 -1.79
CA ARG A 627 5.46 -23.15 -1.74
C ARG A 627 4.37 -23.93 -2.47
N THR A 628 4.69 -25.07 -3.08
CA THR A 628 3.76 -25.76 -4.00
C THR A 628 2.44 -26.18 -3.35
N GLU A 629 2.49 -26.49 -2.06
CA GLU A 629 1.33 -26.87 -1.24
C GLU A 629 1.05 -25.83 -0.14
N SER A 630 1.52 -24.59 -0.27
CA SER A 630 1.32 -23.58 0.78
C SER A 630 -0.04 -22.87 0.75
N SER A 631 -0.82 -23.06 -0.32
CA SER A 631 -2.15 -22.47 -0.45
C SER A 631 -3.04 -23.27 -1.40
N ALA A 632 -4.29 -23.49 -1.01
CA ALA A 632 -5.35 -24.02 -1.86
C ALA A 632 -5.95 -22.95 -2.79
N ASP A 633 -5.71 -21.66 -2.52
CA ASP A 633 -6.16 -20.58 -3.39
C ASP A 633 -5.37 -20.60 -4.72
N PRO A 634 -6.02 -20.69 -5.89
CA PRO A 634 -5.35 -20.62 -7.18
C PRO A 634 -4.79 -19.24 -7.52
N ARG A 635 -5.23 -18.18 -6.83
CA ARG A 635 -4.76 -16.79 -7.01
C ARG A 635 -3.38 -16.54 -6.39
N SER A 636 -2.89 -17.47 -5.57
CA SER A 636 -1.57 -17.41 -4.95
C SER A 636 -0.48 -18.00 -5.85
N THR A 637 0.65 -17.30 -5.97
CA THR A 637 1.89 -17.79 -6.56
C THR A 637 2.54 -18.81 -5.63
N LYS A 638 2.85 -19.99 -6.17
CA LYS A 638 3.27 -21.17 -5.39
C LYS A 638 4.57 -21.80 -5.90
N ALA A 639 5.35 -21.04 -6.67
CA ALA A 639 6.64 -21.50 -7.18
C ALA A 639 7.65 -21.62 -6.01
N PRO A 640 8.43 -22.73 -5.92
CA PRO A 640 9.50 -22.82 -4.94
C PRO A 640 10.57 -21.75 -5.16
N GLU A 641 11.10 -21.25 -4.05
CA GLU A 641 12.20 -20.30 -4.03
C GLU A 641 13.42 -20.93 -3.38
N ARG A 642 14.61 -20.57 -3.85
CA ARG A 642 15.84 -21.22 -3.43
C ARG A 642 17.01 -20.27 -3.40
N MET A 643 17.93 -20.53 -2.47
CA MET A 643 19.23 -19.88 -2.42
C MET A 643 20.35 -20.92 -2.31
N SER A 644 21.43 -20.70 -3.06
CA SER A 644 22.67 -21.43 -2.84
C SER A 644 23.39 -20.83 -1.64
N VAL A 645 23.68 -21.66 -0.64
CA VAL A 645 24.42 -21.24 0.54
C VAL A 645 25.86 -21.73 0.40
N SER A 646 26.83 -20.87 0.71
CA SER A 646 28.23 -21.29 0.64
C SER A 646 28.47 -22.49 1.56
N PRO A 647 29.13 -23.57 1.12
CA PRO A 647 29.45 -24.69 1.98
C PRO A 647 30.19 -24.20 3.22
N VAL A 648 29.63 -24.47 4.39
CA VAL A 648 30.26 -24.15 5.66
C VAL A 648 31.07 -25.36 6.13
N ASP A 649 32.28 -25.12 6.64
CA ASP A 649 33.09 -26.16 7.31
C ASP A 649 32.49 -26.62 8.67
N GLY A 650 31.27 -26.13 9.00
CA GLY A 650 30.57 -26.30 10.28
C GLY A 650 29.05 -26.49 10.10
N PRO A 651 28.24 -26.33 11.17
CA PRO A 651 26.79 -26.39 11.08
C PRO A 651 26.24 -25.22 10.26
N LEU A 652 25.12 -25.43 9.59
CA LEU A 652 24.33 -24.36 8.99
C LEU A 652 23.57 -23.63 10.10
N GLU A 653 23.76 -22.33 10.22
CA GLU A 653 22.98 -21.48 11.11
C GLU A 653 21.78 -20.93 10.34
N LEU A 654 20.57 -21.25 10.79
CA LEU A 654 19.32 -20.76 10.21
C LEU A 654 18.53 -20.01 11.27
N THR A 655 18.16 -18.77 10.97
CA THR A 655 17.08 -18.06 11.67
C THR A 655 15.91 -17.88 10.70
N ALA A 656 14.70 -18.25 11.09
CA ALA A 656 13.50 -18.09 10.29
C ALA A 656 12.44 -17.32 11.08
N TYR A 657 11.77 -16.37 10.44
CA TYR A 657 10.63 -15.64 10.97
C TYR A 657 9.41 -15.92 10.10
N LEU A 658 8.32 -16.35 10.72
CA LEU A 658 7.02 -16.53 10.05
C LEU A 658 6.02 -15.58 10.69
N ASP A 659 5.41 -14.71 9.90
CA ASP A 659 4.45 -13.72 10.38
C ASP A 659 3.23 -13.59 9.46
N GLY A 660 2.16 -14.31 9.81
CA GLY A 660 0.94 -14.40 9.01
C GLY A 660 1.21 -15.01 7.64
N SER A 661 1.60 -14.17 6.68
CA SER A 661 1.99 -14.53 5.31
C SER A 661 3.47 -14.30 4.97
N VAL A 662 4.26 -13.60 5.78
CA VAL A 662 5.70 -13.41 5.53
C VAL A 662 6.48 -14.61 6.05
N LEU A 663 7.45 -15.09 5.28
CA LEU A 663 8.50 -15.99 5.74
C LEU A 663 9.87 -15.42 5.37
N GLU A 664 10.67 -15.04 6.36
CA GLU A 664 12.05 -14.55 6.18
C GLU A 664 13.07 -15.53 6.75
N LEU A 665 14.05 -15.92 5.93
CA LEU A 665 15.16 -16.78 6.31
C LEU A 665 16.47 -16.00 6.31
N PHE A 666 17.25 -16.12 7.38
CA PHE A 666 18.60 -15.61 7.52
C PHE A 666 19.55 -16.79 7.76
N VAL A 667 20.49 -17.00 6.83
CA VAL A 667 21.39 -18.15 6.86
C VAL A 667 22.84 -17.72 6.96
N ASN A 668 23.52 -18.25 7.98
CA ASN A 668 24.91 -17.97 8.33
C ASN A 668 25.23 -16.46 8.45
N GLU A 669 24.25 -15.65 8.86
CA GLU A 669 24.32 -14.18 8.91
C GLU A 669 24.71 -13.51 7.57
N ARG A 670 24.45 -14.17 6.42
CA ARG A 670 24.90 -13.71 5.09
C ARG A 670 23.82 -13.73 4.04
N HIS A 671 23.15 -14.88 3.91
CA HIS A 671 22.17 -15.12 2.87
C HIS A 671 20.77 -14.89 3.43
N CYS A 672 19.96 -14.12 2.72
CA CYS A 672 18.58 -13.86 3.07
C CYS A 672 17.65 -14.43 1.98
N LEU A 673 16.51 -14.95 2.38
CA LEU A 673 15.41 -15.33 1.48
C LEU A 673 14.11 -14.92 2.15
N THR A 674 13.45 -13.92 1.57
CA THR A 674 12.12 -13.44 1.96
C THR A 674 11.09 -14.01 1.02
N THR A 675 9.94 -14.46 1.51
CA THR A 675 8.88 -14.94 0.62
C THR A 675 7.50 -14.77 1.26
N ARG A 676 6.47 -14.95 0.45
CA ARG A 676 5.07 -14.93 0.89
C ARG A 676 4.38 -16.28 0.76
N ILE A 677 3.52 -16.60 1.72
CA ILE A 677 2.63 -17.76 1.74
C ILE A 677 1.22 -17.37 2.21
N TYR A 678 0.17 -17.97 1.64
CA TYR A 678 -1.22 -17.63 1.96
C TYR A 678 -2.06 -18.89 2.23
N PRO A 679 -1.77 -19.64 3.31
CA PRO A 679 -2.56 -20.81 3.66
C PRO A 679 -4.02 -20.42 3.93
N THR A 680 -4.95 -21.24 3.44
CA THR A 680 -6.39 -20.97 3.48
C THR A 680 -7.10 -21.79 4.57
N ALA A 681 -6.51 -22.90 5.00
CA ALA A 681 -7.00 -23.71 6.09
C ALA A 681 -6.78 -23.00 7.43
N ALA A 682 -7.87 -22.85 8.18
CA ALA A 682 -7.85 -22.17 9.48
C ALA A 682 -6.93 -22.88 10.52
N ASP A 683 -6.61 -24.15 10.32
CA ASP A 683 -5.76 -24.96 11.18
C ASP A 683 -4.34 -25.20 10.63
N ALA A 684 -3.95 -24.48 9.57
CA ALA A 684 -2.59 -24.47 9.03
C ALA A 684 -1.63 -23.70 9.96
N ASP A 685 -1.38 -24.26 11.14
CA ASP A 685 -0.61 -23.63 12.21
C ASP A 685 0.52 -24.51 12.76
N ARG A 686 0.68 -25.76 12.27
CA ARG A 686 1.63 -26.71 12.84
C ARG A 686 3.05 -26.49 12.32
N LEU A 687 4.00 -26.76 13.21
CA LEU A 687 5.44 -26.74 12.95
C LEU A 687 6.04 -28.12 13.21
N SER A 688 6.79 -28.66 12.24
CA SER A 688 7.48 -29.95 12.37
C SER A 688 8.87 -29.96 11.76
N VAL A 689 9.71 -30.91 12.18
CA VAL A 689 11.07 -31.14 11.62
C VAL A 689 11.32 -32.60 11.31
N ALA A 690 12.14 -32.87 10.30
CA ALA A 690 12.60 -34.21 9.93
C ALA A 690 13.92 -34.17 9.14
N ALA A 691 14.54 -35.33 8.98
CA ALA A 691 15.67 -35.56 8.08
C ALA A 691 15.37 -36.71 7.11
N THR A 692 15.70 -36.55 5.83
CA THR A 692 15.44 -37.57 4.80
C THR A 692 16.76 -38.13 4.27
N GLY A 693 16.78 -39.43 3.93
CA GLY A 693 17.94 -40.07 3.30
C GLY A 693 19.10 -40.38 4.25
N GLY A 694 18.93 -40.18 5.55
CA GLY A 694 19.94 -40.46 6.58
C GLY A 694 19.57 -39.79 7.91
N THR A 695 20.58 -39.47 8.70
CA THR A 695 20.45 -38.81 10.01
C THR A 695 20.96 -37.38 9.93
N ALA A 696 20.31 -36.42 10.57
CA ALA A 696 20.84 -35.07 10.77
C ALA A 696 20.88 -34.74 12.27
N THR A 697 21.91 -34.00 12.70
CA THR A 697 22.01 -33.46 14.06
C THR A 697 21.65 -31.99 14.04
N VAL A 698 20.66 -31.60 14.83
CA VAL A 698 20.40 -30.19 15.16
C VAL A 698 21.00 -29.93 16.55
N GLU A 699 22.08 -29.16 16.61
CA GLU A 699 22.82 -28.91 17.85
C GLU A 699 22.02 -28.06 18.84
N SER A 700 21.35 -27.04 18.30
CA SER A 700 20.42 -26.18 19.00
C SER A 700 19.22 -25.89 18.10
N LEU A 701 18.02 -25.97 18.69
CA LEU A 701 16.76 -25.63 18.07
C LEU A 701 15.92 -24.85 19.09
N ASP A 702 15.63 -23.61 18.76
CA ASP A 702 14.82 -22.72 19.58
C ASP A 702 13.66 -22.18 18.76
N VAL A 703 12.45 -22.29 19.31
CA VAL A 703 11.24 -21.78 18.67
C VAL A 703 10.48 -20.93 19.68
N TRP A 704 10.16 -19.71 19.28
CA TRP A 704 9.37 -18.76 20.04
C TRP A 704 8.14 -18.36 19.24
N GLU A 705 7.00 -18.32 19.92
CA GLU A 705 5.85 -17.55 19.48
C GLU A 705 6.11 -16.08 19.79
N LEU A 706 5.84 -15.22 18.81
CA LEU A 706 6.02 -13.78 18.89
C LEU A 706 4.68 -13.07 19.04
N GLY A 707 4.66 -11.99 19.83
CA GLY A 707 3.53 -11.07 19.96
C GLY A 707 3.42 -10.10 18.78
N SER A 708 2.41 -9.25 18.83
CA SER A 708 2.19 -8.19 17.83
C SER A 708 3.10 -6.99 18.09
N ALA A 709 3.59 -6.39 17.00
CA ALA A 709 4.28 -5.12 17.01
C ALA A 709 3.32 -3.92 17.01
N TRP A 710 2.02 -4.16 16.82
CA TRP A 710 1.00 -3.12 16.73
C TRP A 710 0.13 -3.15 17.99
N GLU A 711 -0.13 -1.98 18.57
CA GLU A 711 -1.11 -1.87 19.66
C GLU A 711 -2.52 -2.11 19.10
N HIS A 712 -3.22 -3.12 19.62
CA HIS A 712 -4.64 -3.31 19.35
C HIS A 712 -5.44 -2.53 20.38
N ASP A 713 -6.21 -1.52 19.94
CA ASP A 713 -7.15 -0.86 20.83
C ASP A 713 -8.35 -1.80 21.08
N GLU A 714 -8.34 -2.49 22.23
CA GLU A 714 -9.45 -3.34 22.68
C GLU A 714 -10.79 -2.59 22.73
N ARG A 715 -10.80 -1.25 22.75
CA ARG A 715 -12.04 -0.45 22.72
C ARG A 715 -12.67 -0.36 21.35
N ALA A 716 -11.88 -0.34 20.27
CA ALA A 716 -12.40 -0.30 18.90
C ALA A 716 -13.13 -1.61 18.54
N ALA A 717 -12.61 -2.76 19.00
CA ALA A 717 -13.26 -4.06 18.82
C ALA A 717 -14.64 -4.15 19.52
N SER A 718 -14.86 -3.38 20.59
CA SER A 718 -16.14 -3.38 21.33
C SER A 718 -17.25 -2.54 20.67
N ALA A 719 -16.93 -1.73 19.65
CA ALA A 719 -17.92 -0.93 18.93
C ALA A 719 -18.73 -1.74 17.89
N VAL A 720 -18.34 -3.00 17.64
CA VAL A 720 -18.95 -3.90 16.65
C VAL A 720 -19.80 -5.01 17.29
N GLU A 721 -19.89 -5.10 18.63
CA GLU A 721 -20.81 -6.06 19.24
C GLU A 721 -22.27 -5.55 19.16
N PRO A 722 -23.18 -6.27 18.50
CA PRO A 722 -24.59 -5.95 18.59
C PRO A 722 -25.03 -6.16 20.04
N ALA A 723 -25.66 -5.15 20.63
CA ALA A 723 -26.25 -5.25 21.95
C ALA A 723 -27.16 -6.50 22.02
N GLU A 724 -26.75 -7.50 22.80
CA GLU A 724 -27.60 -8.66 23.08
C GLU A 724 -28.88 -8.18 23.80
N GLU A 725 -30.04 -8.31 23.14
CA GLU A 725 -31.37 -8.32 23.79
C GLU A 725 -31.86 -9.76 24.06
#